data_AF-A0A644T9A4-F1
#
_entry.id   AF-A0A644T9A4-F1
#
_cell.length_a   1.000
_cell.length_b   1.000
_cell.length_c   1.000
_cell.angle_alpha   90.00
_cell.angle_beta   90.00
_cell.angle_gamma   90.00
#
_symmetry.space_group_name_H-M   'P 1'
#
loop_
_entity.id
_entity.type
_entity.pdbx_description
1 polymer ?
#
loop_
_entity_poly.entity_id
_entity_poly.type
_entity_poly.pdbx_seq_one_letter_code
_entity_poly.pdbx_strand_id
1 'polypeptide(L)'
;MCVSLIGALFFKDFFTTQTGGDYSTIIDMKSAYDAETEIAQALEVMKNSQEKATVITNSNSGQRHIALTFDGLTDRIAVQQILDLLNKYNAKATFFVDGMQTAEDPQTVVNIKKAGQKVENYTLLGMTKMESFSAERLIKDFCRSQKIVKVTTDQGPNLLKCNDTKYTDQLLQAAKASGFNSVVKSDAFLNVEQIKSLSAANALVANLRPGSIVSVKLKPNVEAIVNEKGKTDLKPAIDKQPGLKELKQQADLGERELIDAVEKLLIALKGANYTTVYVEDFSQNIIPKKPIKTTFLHNSGTCGADNVSALLVKIAALAQEELAALFSIRTAYAAEPSDNSGQEIKMILTTEPALAYTFGGLSNSAVVNDVLKRLNDLGIKATFFVMEIEMKKYPQTVRRIIESGHEIGLAIRPKDGETFNETRENIMHGRMMLQEQFGVDTKLVKQPWGVVSDTTKEAVSALQCRLIGQSVNVVQTKHKDYTSADQVMPEIFGKAMFSLARGQIVHFRMDYYANDWLVGDLIETIKQRKVDNIAYVTTYDNPAHNQANDSQYIIKPVGRILNNTRFVYQYPVDLKKIPVQLSNDGFPVDEHNLMSEISRRYIGNKDVTYEDRMLGFSKMDTRRLDKNGFIHTEDNVVFLTFDDWGTDAALNKIMYVLRKHHATGTFFIITNNVLYNPNLLRTIAMQGHQIGSHSDQHKAMAVREQKTGKQVKTQDKEEYGKDLATSYKKLIAITGDVTVNGKPAVTRFFRPPTLAISKMGFEVLFENGYEYIICGSSNSYDYKAENVTQLVRTIKDGIYTKDGEVKKGAILIMHMGDSSLYTAMALDIFLTANEAKADSDPSKFKIGRLSDYLPEGYSQISRKKSLELNSHTKSQ
;
A
#
# COMPACT_ATOMS: atom_id res chain seq x y z
N MET A 1 24.93 46.45 45.36
CA MET A 1 25.68 45.18 45.42
C MET A 1 24.70 44.09 45.84
N CYS A 2 24.59 42.93 45.23
CA CYS A 2 25.15 42.35 44.03
C CYS A 2 24.44 41.00 43.86
N VAL A 3 24.07 40.67 42.62
CA VAL A 3 23.88 39.30 42.07
C VAL A 3 22.70 38.51 42.65
N SER A 4 21.51 38.47 42.04
CA SER A 4 21.11 38.00 40.69
C SER A 4 21.18 36.48 40.50
N LEU A 5 19.97 35.90 40.30
CA LEU A 5 19.61 34.73 39.50
C LEU A 5 20.58 33.52 39.50
N ILE A 6 20.15 32.41 40.09
CA ILE A 6 20.14 31.04 39.50
C ILE A 6 19.17 30.23 40.37
N GLY A 7 18.00 29.90 39.83
CA GLY A 7 16.96 29.15 40.57
C GLY A 7 15.88 28.53 39.69
N ALA A 8 16.15 28.39 38.39
CA ALA A 8 15.30 27.69 37.43
C ALA A 8 16.16 27.34 36.21
N LEU A 9 16.88 26.20 36.25
CA LEU A 9 17.51 25.52 35.10
C LEU A 9 18.34 24.31 35.62
N PHE A 10 17.69 23.22 36.03
CA PHE A 10 18.36 21.93 36.29
C PHE A 10 17.53 20.68 35.91
N PHE A 11 16.68 20.78 34.88
CA PHE A 11 16.10 19.62 34.20
C PHE A 11 15.95 19.90 32.70
N LYS A 12 17.07 19.98 31.99
CA LYS A 12 17.13 19.94 30.53
C LYS A 12 18.51 19.46 30.14
N ASP A 13 18.66 18.14 30.06
CA ASP A 13 19.70 17.41 29.31
C ASP A 13 19.62 15.93 29.71
N PHE A 14 18.63 15.20 29.19
CA PHE A 14 18.63 13.74 29.25
C PHE A 14 17.75 13.09 28.17
N PHE A 15 17.87 13.50 26.90
CA PHE A 15 17.41 12.69 25.77
C PHE A 15 18.25 12.98 24.51
N THR A 16 19.54 12.64 24.55
CA THR A 16 20.23 12.20 23.33
C THR A 16 20.02 10.70 23.24
N THR A 17 18.91 10.26 22.65
CA THR A 17 18.76 8.86 22.26
C THR A 17 19.74 8.57 21.13
N GLN A 18 20.80 7.83 21.46
CA GLN A 18 21.51 7.04 20.46
C GLN A 18 20.52 6.00 19.94
N THR A 19 20.10 6.13 18.69
CA THR A 19 19.36 5.09 17.97
C THR A 19 20.38 4.22 17.26
N GLY A 20 20.22 2.91 17.37
CA GLY A 20 21.08 1.93 16.74
C GLY A 20 20.22 0.96 15.95
N GLY A 21 20.07 1.21 14.66
CA GLY A 21 19.59 0.29 13.64
C GLY A 21 18.09 0.06 13.55
N ASP A 22 17.28 0.70 14.41
CA ASP A 22 15.85 0.43 14.51
C ASP A 22 15.00 1.71 14.53
N TYR A 23 14.77 2.28 13.34
CA TYR A 23 13.93 3.47 13.13
C TYR A 23 12.49 3.28 13.64
N SER A 24 12.07 2.03 13.88
CA SER A 24 10.76 1.66 14.39
C SER A 24 10.54 2.05 15.87
N THR A 25 11.61 2.48 16.55
CA THR A 25 11.61 2.99 17.93
C THR A 25 11.41 4.51 18.03
N ILE A 26 11.33 5.22 16.90
CA ILE A 26 11.13 6.68 16.87
C ILE A 26 9.63 6.97 17.06
N ILE A 27 9.28 7.34 18.30
CA ILE A 27 7.90 7.59 18.75
C ILE A 27 7.28 8.83 18.07
N ASP A 28 8.11 9.79 17.65
CA ASP A 28 7.68 11.01 16.95
C ASP A 28 8.68 11.38 15.84
N MET A 29 8.37 11.00 14.60
CA MET A 29 9.18 11.32 13.42
C MET A 29 9.25 12.83 13.13
N LYS A 30 8.24 13.63 13.54
CA LYS A 30 8.21 15.07 13.28
C LYS A 30 9.24 15.80 14.14
N SER A 31 9.35 15.48 15.42
CA SER A 31 10.43 16.03 16.26
C SER A 31 11.79 15.41 15.92
N ALA A 32 11.84 14.14 15.51
CA ALA A 32 13.08 13.52 15.09
C ALA A 32 13.69 14.15 13.83
N TYR A 33 12.88 14.57 12.86
CA TYR A 33 13.34 15.25 11.64
C TYR A 33 13.43 16.78 11.76
N ASP A 34 13.08 17.36 12.92
CA ASP A 34 13.28 18.78 13.17
C ASP A 34 14.78 19.11 13.17
N ALA A 35 15.16 20.02 12.29
CA ALA A 35 16.53 20.47 12.09
C ALA A 35 16.71 21.96 12.43
N GLU A 36 15.72 22.63 13.05
CA GLU A 36 15.79 24.08 13.31
C GLU A 36 16.97 24.45 14.23
N THR A 37 17.38 23.54 15.13
CA THR A 37 18.58 23.74 15.97
C THR A 37 19.87 23.66 15.15
N GLU A 38 20.01 22.63 14.32
CA GLU A 38 21.16 22.43 13.42
C GLU A 38 21.27 23.56 12.41
N ILE A 39 20.12 24.04 11.88
CA ILE A 39 20.06 25.20 10.97
C ILE A 39 20.53 26.46 11.67
N ALA A 40 20.02 26.75 12.88
CA ALA A 40 20.42 27.94 13.63
C ALA A 40 21.93 27.93 13.95
N GLN A 41 22.47 26.77 14.34
CA GLN A 41 23.91 26.59 14.59
C GLN A 41 24.73 26.79 13.31
N ALA A 42 24.33 26.18 12.20
CA ALA A 42 25.03 26.32 10.93
C ALA A 42 24.98 27.76 10.39
N LEU A 43 23.87 28.47 10.54
CA LEU A 43 23.78 29.89 10.18
C LEU A 43 24.72 30.76 11.02
N GLU A 44 24.92 30.42 12.29
CA GLU A 44 25.85 31.14 13.15
C GLU A 44 27.31 30.83 12.82
N VAL A 45 27.66 29.57 12.51
CA VAL A 45 28.98 29.20 11.99
C VAL A 45 29.27 29.92 10.67
N MET A 46 28.28 30.02 9.77
CA MET A 46 28.42 30.72 8.49
C MET A 46 28.71 32.22 8.64
N LYS A 47 28.25 32.87 9.71
CA LYS A 47 28.57 34.28 10.00
C LYS A 47 30.00 34.44 10.54
N ASN A 48 30.46 33.47 11.33
CA ASN A 48 31.67 33.60 12.15
C ASN A 48 32.89 32.85 11.59
N SER A 49 32.72 32.01 10.57
CA SER A 49 33.78 31.21 9.93
C SER A 49 33.72 31.33 8.40
N GLN A 50 34.90 31.31 7.79
CA GLN A 50 35.08 31.31 6.33
C GLN A 50 35.61 29.96 5.82
N GLU A 51 35.68 28.94 6.69
CA GLU A 51 36.14 27.60 6.31
C GLU A 51 35.26 26.96 5.24
N LYS A 52 35.90 26.19 4.36
CA LYS A 52 35.25 25.55 3.20
C LYS A 52 35.35 24.04 3.31
N ALA A 53 34.30 23.35 2.88
CA ALA A 53 34.36 21.91 2.66
C ALA A 53 35.34 21.62 1.51
N THR A 54 36.12 20.55 1.63
CA THR A 54 37.06 20.14 0.58
C THR A 54 36.30 19.50 -0.58
N VAL A 55 36.77 19.66 -1.82
CA VAL A 55 36.16 18.97 -2.96
C VAL A 55 36.92 17.68 -3.23
N ILE A 56 36.27 16.53 -3.01
CA ILE A 56 36.80 15.24 -3.44
C ILE A 56 36.48 15.09 -4.93
N THR A 57 37.53 14.93 -5.72
CA THR A 57 37.49 14.61 -7.15
C THR A 57 38.22 13.28 -7.39
N ASN A 58 38.42 12.93 -8.67
CA ASN A 58 39.25 11.80 -9.06
C ASN A 58 40.63 11.79 -8.34
N SER A 59 41.13 10.60 -8.03
CA SER A 59 42.42 10.38 -7.36
C SER A 59 43.48 9.85 -8.32
N ASN A 60 44.72 10.33 -8.22
CA ASN A 60 45.84 9.88 -9.07
C ASN A 60 46.69 8.78 -8.39
N SER A 61 46.06 7.82 -7.71
CA SER A 61 46.78 6.78 -6.95
C SER A 61 47.50 5.74 -7.82
N GLY A 62 47.33 5.77 -9.15
CA GLY A 62 47.91 4.82 -10.11
C GLY A 62 47.29 3.40 -10.04
N GLN A 63 46.54 3.10 -8.97
CA GLN A 63 45.80 1.85 -8.81
C GLN A 63 44.52 1.90 -9.65
N ARG A 64 44.18 0.80 -10.33
CA ARG A 64 42.94 0.66 -11.12
C ARG A 64 41.73 0.52 -10.20
N HIS A 65 41.43 1.58 -9.46
CA HIS A 65 40.27 1.71 -8.58
C HIS A 65 39.29 2.73 -9.16
N ILE A 66 37.99 2.51 -8.96
CA ILE A 66 36.93 3.44 -9.35
C ILE A 66 35.99 3.61 -8.15
N ALA A 67 35.60 4.84 -7.84
CA ALA A 67 34.50 5.07 -6.90
C ALA A 67 33.19 5.09 -7.68
N LEU A 68 32.35 4.09 -7.47
CA LEU A 68 31.01 4.03 -8.09
C LEU A 68 30.01 4.72 -7.17
N THR A 69 29.27 5.67 -7.72
CA THR A 69 28.28 6.46 -6.99
C THR A 69 26.90 6.35 -7.63
N PHE A 70 25.86 6.29 -6.80
CA PHE A 70 24.47 6.32 -7.24
C PHE A 70 23.83 7.59 -6.69
N ASP A 71 23.21 8.35 -7.58
CA ASP A 71 22.76 9.71 -7.31
C ASP A 71 21.23 9.76 -7.27
N GLY A 72 20.68 10.07 -6.09
CA GLY A 72 19.26 10.06 -5.79
C GLY A 72 18.74 8.69 -5.36
N LEU A 73 17.42 8.57 -5.27
CA LEU A 73 16.72 7.30 -5.06
C LEU A 73 15.71 7.07 -6.21
N THR A 74 15.30 5.81 -6.34
CA THR A 74 14.27 5.33 -7.28
C THR A 74 13.49 4.21 -6.60
N ASP A 75 12.62 3.51 -7.32
CA ASP A 75 11.80 2.42 -6.77
C ASP A 75 12.63 1.40 -5.98
N ARG A 76 12.07 0.96 -4.83
CA ARG A 76 12.72 0.04 -3.89
C ARG A 76 13.15 -1.26 -4.55
N ILE A 77 12.38 -1.79 -5.50
CA ILE A 77 12.69 -3.02 -6.23
C ILE A 77 13.90 -2.78 -7.13
N ALA A 78 13.93 -1.67 -7.86
CA ALA A 78 15.06 -1.32 -8.72
C ALA A 78 16.34 -1.09 -7.92
N VAL A 79 16.28 -0.38 -6.79
CA VAL A 79 17.41 -0.23 -5.86
C VAL A 79 17.86 -1.60 -5.33
N GLN A 80 16.93 -2.47 -4.92
CA GLN A 80 17.29 -3.81 -4.45
C GLN A 80 17.98 -4.63 -5.55
N GLN A 81 17.53 -4.54 -6.80
CA GLN A 81 18.17 -5.22 -7.93
C GLN A 81 19.58 -4.67 -8.21
N ILE A 82 19.79 -3.35 -8.06
CA ILE A 82 21.13 -2.75 -8.13
C ILE A 82 22.01 -3.27 -6.99
N LEU A 83 21.50 -3.35 -5.76
CA LEU A 83 22.24 -3.92 -4.62
C LEU A 83 22.60 -5.40 -4.86
N ASP A 84 21.69 -6.18 -5.43
CA ASP A 84 21.91 -7.58 -5.81
C ASP A 84 23.02 -7.70 -6.88
N LEU A 85 23.06 -6.79 -7.85
CA LEU A 85 24.15 -6.69 -8.84
C LEU A 85 25.48 -6.31 -8.18
N LEU A 86 25.50 -5.29 -7.34
CA LEU A 86 26.71 -4.88 -6.62
C LEU A 86 27.27 -6.05 -5.81
N ASN A 87 26.41 -6.80 -5.12
CA ASN A 87 26.80 -8.01 -4.40
C ASN A 87 27.34 -9.10 -5.35
N LYS A 88 26.63 -9.38 -6.45
CA LYS A 88 27.04 -10.36 -7.50
C LYS A 88 28.45 -10.08 -8.04
N TYR A 89 28.79 -8.81 -8.23
CA TYR A 89 30.11 -8.41 -8.75
C TYR A 89 31.12 -8.05 -7.64
N ASN A 90 30.78 -8.24 -6.37
CA ASN A 90 31.58 -7.83 -5.20
C ASN A 90 32.05 -6.37 -5.30
N ALA A 91 31.14 -5.51 -5.74
CA ALA A 91 31.37 -4.10 -5.98
C ALA A 91 30.94 -3.26 -4.77
N LYS A 92 31.82 -2.34 -4.37
CA LYS A 92 31.52 -1.26 -3.44
C LYS A 92 30.97 -0.05 -4.19
N ALA A 93 29.98 0.60 -3.60
CA ALA A 93 29.38 1.82 -4.10
C ALA A 93 28.96 2.76 -2.95
N THR A 94 28.87 4.05 -3.27
CA THR A 94 28.38 5.09 -2.37
C THR A 94 27.08 5.66 -2.95
N PHE A 95 25.98 5.52 -2.23
CA PHE A 95 24.67 6.06 -2.59
C PHE A 95 24.52 7.44 -1.96
N PHE A 96 24.40 8.47 -2.78
CA PHE A 96 23.97 9.77 -2.34
C PHE A 96 22.45 9.81 -2.40
N VAL A 97 21.79 9.84 -1.25
CA VAL A 97 20.33 9.80 -1.12
C VAL A 97 19.77 11.18 -0.78
N ASP A 98 18.65 11.57 -1.39
CA ASP A 98 18.00 12.83 -1.06
C ASP A 98 17.16 12.71 0.21
N GLY A 99 17.08 13.81 0.97
CA GLY A 99 16.45 13.81 2.28
C GLY A 99 14.96 13.49 2.23
N MET A 100 14.21 14.02 1.25
CA MET A 100 12.77 13.79 1.17
C MET A 100 12.44 12.33 0.83
N GLN A 101 13.08 11.74 -0.19
CA GLN A 101 12.86 10.33 -0.49
C GLN A 101 13.38 9.41 0.63
N THR A 102 14.40 9.83 1.38
CA THR A 102 14.83 9.10 2.58
C THR A 102 13.80 9.14 3.71
N ALA A 103 13.03 10.22 3.84
CA ALA A 103 11.92 10.30 4.79
C ALA A 103 10.68 9.52 4.30
N GLU A 104 10.44 9.50 2.98
CA GLU A 104 9.31 8.80 2.34
C GLU A 104 9.52 7.27 2.28
N ASP A 105 10.74 6.83 1.96
CA ASP A 105 11.15 5.42 2.00
C ASP A 105 12.47 5.20 2.79
N PRO A 106 12.42 5.28 4.13
CA PRO A 106 13.57 5.01 4.98
C PRO A 106 14.11 3.59 4.79
N GLN A 107 13.23 2.63 4.46
CA GLN A 107 13.59 1.23 4.34
C GLN A 107 14.53 0.96 3.16
N THR A 108 14.36 1.68 2.05
CA THR A 108 15.30 1.58 0.92
C THR A 108 16.71 2.01 1.32
N VAL A 109 16.84 3.10 2.09
CA VAL A 109 18.13 3.59 2.58
C VAL A 109 18.74 2.65 3.63
N VAL A 110 17.91 2.10 4.51
CA VAL A 110 18.32 1.04 5.45
C VAL A 110 18.80 -0.20 4.68
N ASN A 111 18.15 -0.59 3.58
CA ASN A 111 18.56 -1.73 2.75
C ASN A 111 19.92 -1.49 2.09
N ILE A 112 20.16 -0.28 1.57
CA ILE A 112 21.47 0.11 1.02
C ILE A 112 22.56 -0.07 2.08
N LYS A 113 22.34 0.44 3.29
CA LYS A 113 23.28 0.28 4.42
C LYS A 113 23.46 -1.19 4.81
N LYS A 114 22.37 -1.96 4.95
CA LYS A 114 22.40 -3.40 5.28
C LYS A 114 23.13 -4.22 4.22
N ALA A 115 23.08 -3.83 2.95
CA ALA A 115 23.85 -4.43 1.86
C ALA A 115 25.36 -4.08 1.89
N GLY A 116 25.82 -3.38 2.93
CA GLY A 116 27.21 -2.99 3.10
C GLY A 116 27.65 -1.84 2.20
N GLN A 117 26.72 -1.11 1.58
CA GLN A 117 27.02 0.07 0.77
C GLN A 117 27.03 1.33 1.64
N LYS A 118 27.68 2.40 1.17
CA LYS A 118 27.73 3.67 1.90
C LYS A 118 26.54 4.55 1.54
N VAL A 119 25.99 5.26 2.51
CA VAL A 119 24.88 6.21 2.36
C VAL A 119 25.40 7.59 2.71
N GLU A 120 25.25 8.54 1.79
CA GLU A 120 25.72 9.92 1.90
C GLU A 120 24.65 10.91 1.43
N ASN A 121 24.88 12.21 1.59
CA ASN A 121 23.84 13.23 1.43
C ASN A 121 23.74 13.75 -0.02
N TYR A 122 22.56 13.66 -0.64
CA TYR A 122 22.25 14.20 -1.97
C TYR A 122 21.34 15.43 -1.94
N THR A 123 21.49 16.29 -0.93
CA THR A 123 20.63 17.46 -0.68
C THR A 123 19.21 17.03 -0.29
N LEU A 124 18.28 17.97 -0.10
CA LEU A 124 16.93 17.64 0.34
C LEU A 124 16.06 17.03 -0.78
N LEU A 125 16.27 17.47 -2.03
CA LEU A 125 15.47 17.08 -3.20
C LEU A 125 16.32 16.73 -4.44
N GLY A 126 17.65 16.75 -4.33
CA GLY A 126 18.54 16.54 -5.49
C GLY A 126 18.46 17.64 -6.56
N MET A 127 18.21 18.89 -6.15
CA MET A 127 18.05 20.03 -7.06
C MET A 127 19.34 20.36 -7.83
N THR A 128 19.17 20.86 -9.06
CA THR A 128 20.27 21.35 -9.89
C THR A 128 20.60 22.83 -9.65
N LYS A 129 21.80 23.26 -10.08
CA LYS A 129 22.24 24.67 -10.09
C LYS A 129 22.18 25.35 -8.71
N MET A 130 22.50 24.62 -7.64
CA MET A 130 22.40 25.15 -6.28
C MET A 130 23.40 26.29 -6.00
N GLU A 131 24.39 26.53 -6.86
CA GLU A 131 25.24 27.73 -6.79
C GLU A 131 24.47 29.05 -6.87
N SER A 132 23.24 29.01 -7.40
CA SER A 132 22.36 30.18 -7.54
C SER A 132 21.59 30.51 -6.26
N PHE A 133 21.62 29.63 -5.26
CA PHE A 133 20.86 29.80 -4.02
C PHE A 133 21.62 30.65 -2.99
N SER A 134 20.86 31.31 -2.11
CA SER A 134 21.45 32.00 -0.96
C SER A 134 22.08 31.01 0.02
N ALA A 135 23.12 31.45 0.74
CA ALA A 135 23.78 30.63 1.77
C ALA A 135 22.78 30.10 2.81
N GLU A 136 21.81 30.92 3.21
CA GLU A 136 20.75 30.51 4.14
C GLU A 136 19.87 29.38 3.57
N ARG A 137 19.52 29.46 2.29
CA ARG A 137 18.74 28.41 1.63
C ARG A 137 19.53 27.11 1.52
N LEU A 138 20.82 27.20 1.20
CA LEU A 138 21.72 26.04 1.14
C LEU A 138 21.84 25.37 2.51
N ILE A 139 22.09 26.13 3.57
CA ILE A 139 22.19 25.60 4.94
C ILE A 139 20.90 24.90 5.37
N LYS A 140 19.74 25.53 5.12
CA LYS A 140 18.43 24.93 5.42
C LYS A 140 18.23 23.60 4.70
N ASP A 141 18.64 23.52 3.44
CA ASP A 141 18.52 22.31 2.62
C ASP A 141 19.43 21.19 3.15
N PHE A 142 20.71 21.52 3.32
CA PHE A 142 21.75 20.60 3.76
C PHE A 142 21.48 20.05 5.17
N CYS A 143 21.20 20.91 6.15
CA CYS A 143 20.93 20.49 7.52
C CYS A 143 19.67 19.61 7.65
N ARG A 144 18.60 19.91 6.89
CA ARG A 144 17.38 19.09 6.92
C ARG A 144 17.60 17.72 6.33
N SER A 145 18.23 17.65 5.16
CA SER A 145 18.59 16.36 4.55
C SER A 145 19.52 15.56 5.47
N GLN A 146 20.51 16.24 6.06
CA GLN A 146 21.46 15.62 6.98
C GLN A 146 20.79 15.03 8.21
N LYS A 147 19.84 15.77 8.80
CA LYS A 147 19.06 15.31 9.95
C LYS A 147 18.25 14.07 9.60
N ILE A 148 17.54 14.09 8.48
CA ILE A 148 16.72 12.97 8.03
C ILE A 148 17.57 11.72 7.82
N VAL A 149 18.66 11.82 7.05
CA VAL A 149 19.53 10.66 6.75
C VAL A 149 20.20 10.13 8.02
N LYS A 150 20.64 11.02 8.93
CA LYS A 150 21.22 10.65 10.23
C LYS A 150 20.22 9.89 11.10
N VAL A 151 18.97 10.31 11.13
CA VAL A 151 17.89 9.64 11.89
C VAL A 151 17.55 8.29 11.27
N THR A 152 17.60 8.17 9.95
CA THR A 152 17.31 6.92 9.23
C THR A 152 18.44 5.89 9.32
N THR A 153 19.69 6.32 9.41
CA THR A 153 20.86 5.43 9.30
C THR A 153 21.80 5.44 10.50
N ASP A 154 21.55 6.21 11.55
CA ASP A 154 22.36 6.36 12.78
C ASP A 154 23.82 6.77 12.57
N GLN A 155 24.20 7.04 11.32
CA GLN A 155 25.46 7.64 10.94
C GLN A 155 25.11 8.88 10.13
N GLY A 156 25.54 10.05 10.61
CA GLY A 156 25.41 11.25 9.82
C GLY A 156 26.25 11.10 8.55
N PRO A 157 25.71 11.42 7.36
CA PRO A 157 26.53 11.54 6.16
C PRO A 157 27.76 12.42 6.41
N ASN A 158 28.92 11.99 5.94
CA ASN A 158 30.15 12.78 6.03
C ASN A 158 30.40 13.57 4.74
N LEU A 159 29.79 13.12 3.65
CA LEU A 159 29.97 13.62 2.30
C LEU A 159 28.64 14.19 1.78
N LEU A 160 28.76 15.30 1.05
CA LEU A 160 27.66 15.91 0.34
C LEU A 160 27.93 15.86 -1.17
N LYS A 161 26.91 15.59 -1.96
CA LYS A 161 26.96 15.73 -3.42
C LYS A 161 25.75 16.51 -3.90
N CYS A 162 25.98 17.59 -4.66
CA CYS A 162 24.88 18.37 -5.26
C CYS A 162 24.76 18.03 -6.75
N ASN A 163 23.53 17.84 -7.21
CA ASN A 163 23.24 17.50 -8.60
C ASN A 163 23.57 18.67 -9.53
N ASP A 164 24.27 18.42 -10.64
CA ASP A 164 24.61 19.39 -11.70
C ASP A 164 24.84 20.83 -11.18
N THR A 165 25.72 20.96 -10.19
CA THR A 165 25.94 22.18 -9.43
C THR A 165 27.42 22.58 -9.47
N LYS A 166 27.68 23.87 -9.60
CA LYS A 166 29.04 24.42 -9.46
C LYS A 166 29.35 24.65 -7.99
N TYR A 167 30.41 24.04 -7.48
CA TYR A 167 30.83 24.26 -6.09
C TYR A 167 31.54 25.60 -5.93
N THR A 168 30.77 26.65 -5.68
CA THR A 168 31.27 27.99 -5.34
C THR A 168 31.74 28.04 -3.89
N ASP A 169 32.56 29.04 -3.57
CA ASP A 169 33.02 29.29 -2.21
C ASP A 169 31.86 29.38 -1.20
N GLN A 170 30.79 30.11 -1.54
CA GLN A 170 29.61 30.25 -0.70
C GLN A 170 28.93 28.89 -0.44
N LEU A 171 28.86 28.02 -1.45
CA LEU A 171 28.29 26.68 -1.29
C LEU A 171 29.18 25.80 -0.42
N LEU A 172 30.50 25.85 -0.62
CA LEU A 172 31.46 25.08 0.19
C LEU A 172 31.49 25.54 1.64
N GLN A 173 31.33 26.83 1.89
CA GLN A 173 31.17 27.39 3.24
C GLN A 173 29.85 26.95 3.87
N ALA A 174 28.74 27.01 3.12
CA ALA A 174 27.45 26.51 3.59
C ALA A 174 27.49 25.01 3.91
N ALA A 175 28.18 24.20 3.09
CA ALA A 175 28.39 22.78 3.35
C ALA A 175 29.24 22.55 4.61
N LYS A 176 30.35 23.29 4.77
CA LYS A 176 31.19 23.20 5.98
C LYS A 176 30.44 23.60 7.24
N ALA A 177 29.70 24.70 7.19
CA ALA A 177 28.87 25.19 8.27
C ALA A 177 27.75 24.20 8.64
N SER A 178 27.25 23.43 7.67
CA SER A 178 26.24 22.38 7.88
C SER A 178 26.82 21.04 8.37
N GLY A 179 28.14 20.96 8.59
CA GLY A 179 28.82 19.79 9.17
C GLY A 179 29.50 18.85 8.17
N PHE A 180 29.54 19.17 6.88
CA PHE A 180 30.23 18.36 5.87
C PHE A 180 31.71 18.72 5.78
N ASN A 181 32.59 17.73 5.87
CA ASN A 181 34.03 17.94 5.69
C ASN A 181 34.42 18.01 4.22
N SER A 182 33.67 17.30 3.37
CA SER A 182 33.95 17.23 1.95
C SER A 182 32.67 17.18 1.12
N VAL A 183 32.73 17.79 -0.06
CA VAL A 183 31.75 17.62 -1.12
C VAL A 183 32.35 16.77 -2.25
N VAL A 184 31.52 16.01 -2.95
CA VAL A 184 31.98 15.06 -3.96
C VAL A 184 31.64 15.56 -5.35
N LYS A 185 32.62 15.61 -6.25
CA LYS A 185 32.44 15.96 -7.64
C LYS A 185 32.87 14.80 -8.53
N SER A 186 31.92 14.32 -9.32
CA SER A 186 32.15 13.22 -10.24
C SER A 186 32.71 13.69 -11.57
N ASP A 187 33.56 12.86 -12.17
CA ASP A 187 34.26 13.13 -13.43
C ASP A 187 33.78 12.24 -14.58
N ALA A 188 33.00 11.20 -14.28
CA ALA A 188 32.33 10.37 -15.28
C ALA A 188 30.88 10.07 -14.88
N PHE A 189 30.01 9.92 -15.89
CA PHE A 189 28.60 9.60 -15.71
C PHE A 189 28.20 8.43 -16.60
N LEU A 190 27.39 7.52 -16.07
CA LEU A 190 26.76 6.45 -16.84
C LEU A 190 25.55 7.02 -17.58
N ASN A 191 25.61 7.04 -18.91
CA ASN A 191 24.44 7.31 -19.72
C ASN A 191 23.71 6.01 -20.05
N VAL A 192 22.62 5.72 -19.32
CA VAL A 192 21.83 4.49 -19.45
C VAL A 192 21.38 4.25 -20.90
N GLU A 193 20.98 5.31 -21.61
CA GLU A 193 20.53 5.21 -23.01
C GLU A 193 21.64 4.76 -23.97
N GLN A 194 22.91 5.00 -23.62
CA GLN A 194 24.06 4.66 -24.46
C GLN A 194 24.62 3.26 -24.16
N ILE A 195 24.31 2.68 -22.99
CA ILE A 195 24.84 1.38 -22.56
C ILE A 195 23.87 0.24 -22.86
N LYS A 196 23.54 0.08 -24.16
CA LYS A 196 22.64 -0.99 -24.63
C LYS A 196 23.33 -2.32 -24.88
N SER A 197 24.67 -2.35 -24.91
CA SER A 197 25.47 -3.55 -25.18
C SER A 197 26.73 -3.59 -24.33
N LEU A 198 27.31 -4.78 -24.16
CA LEU A 198 28.58 -4.94 -23.43
C LEU A 198 29.74 -4.25 -24.16
N SER A 199 29.70 -4.17 -25.50
CA SER A 199 30.69 -3.43 -26.28
C SER A 199 30.65 -1.92 -25.96
N ALA A 200 29.47 -1.34 -25.81
CA ALA A 200 29.31 0.06 -25.40
C ALA A 200 29.83 0.30 -23.97
N ALA A 201 29.55 -0.61 -23.04
CA ALA A 201 30.10 -0.55 -21.68
C ALA A 201 31.63 -0.66 -21.68
N ASN A 202 32.21 -1.58 -22.46
CA ASN A 202 33.66 -1.73 -22.60
C ASN A 202 34.31 -0.46 -23.18
N ALA A 203 33.68 0.19 -24.16
CA ALA A 203 34.16 1.44 -24.73
C ALA A 203 34.13 2.59 -23.70
N LEU A 204 33.08 2.68 -22.89
CA LEU A 204 33.01 3.64 -21.77
C LEU A 204 34.15 3.37 -20.77
N VAL A 205 34.31 2.12 -20.33
CA VAL A 205 35.33 1.72 -19.33
C VAL A 205 36.75 1.91 -19.84
N ALA A 206 37.02 1.70 -21.14
CA ALA A 206 38.32 1.94 -21.74
C ALA A 206 38.75 3.42 -21.66
N ASN A 207 37.79 4.34 -21.60
CA ASN A 207 38.04 5.78 -21.45
C ASN A 207 38.08 6.24 -19.99
N LEU A 208 37.73 5.38 -19.02
CA LEU A 208 37.84 5.71 -17.60
C LEU A 208 39.30 5.72 -17.16
N ARG A 209 39.65 6.73 -16.37
CA ARG A 209 40.99 6.84 -15.76
C ARG A 209 41.02 6.08 -14.45
N PRO A 210 42.15 5.46 -14.07
CA PRO A 210 42.35 4.98 -12.71
C PRO A 210 42.09 6.09 -11.69
N GLY A 211 41.23 5.80 -10.71
CA GLY A 211 40.79 6.73 -9.68
C GLY A 211 39.62 7.65 -10.07
N SER A 212 38.91 7.40 -11.18
CA SER A 212 37.70 8.14 -11.53
C SER A 212 36.55 7.89 -10.53
N ILE A 213 35.71 8.89 -10.32
CA ILE A 213 34.42 8.80 -9.62
C ILE A 213 33.31 8.76 -10.68
N VAL A 214 32.71 7.57 -10.85
CA VAL A 214 31.67 7.30 -11.86
C VAL A 214 30.30 7.40 -11.20
N SER A 215 29.39 8.19 -11.76
CA SER A 215 28.03 8.36 -11.24
C SER A 215 26.98 7.71 -12.10
N VAL A 216 26.00 7.09 -11.45
CA VAL A 216 24.77 6.60 -12.06
C VAL A 216 23.62 7.42 -11.48
N LYS A 217 22.92 8.18 -12.34
CA LYS A 217 21.72 8.92 -11.91
C LYS A 217 20.54 7.95 -11.83
N LEU A 218 19.88 7.87 -10.67
CA LEU A 218 18.73 6.99 -10.45
C LEU A 218 17.40 7.66 -10.82
N LYS A 219 17.36 8.99 -10.95
CA LYS A 219 16.18 9.79 -11.30
C LYS A 219 16.56 10.99 -12.20
N PRO A 220 15.66 11.49 -13.06
CA PRO A 220 15.89 12.72 -13.82
C PRO A 220 16.08 13.96 -12.93
N ASN A 221 16.71 14.99 -13.51
CA ASN A 221 17.05 16.24 -12.81
C ASN A 221 15.81 17.02 -12.36
N VAL A 222 15.80 17.45 -11.11
CA VAL A 222 14.82 18.40 -10.58
C VAL A 222 15.37 19.83 -10.73
N GLU A 223 14.70 20.67 -11.51
CA GLU A 223 15.05 22.08 -11.63
C GLU A 223 14.55 22.87 -10.41
N ALA A 224 15.34 23.87 -10.00
CA ALA A 224 14.93 24.79 -8.97
C ALA A 224 13.74 25.65 -9.44
N ILE A 225 12.63 25.64 -8.69
CA ILE A 225 11.56 26.62 -8.89
C ILE A 225 12.09 27.97 -8.41
N VAL A 226 12.51 28.82 -9.36
CA VAL A 226 12.85 30.21 -9.07
C VAL A 226 11.55 30.96 -8.80
N ASN A 227 11.25 31.23 -7.54
CA ASN A 227 10.20 32.19 -7.20
C ASN A 227 10.66 33.58 -7.63
N GLU A 228 10.20 34.04 -8.79
CA GLU A 228 10.35 35.45 -9.14
C GLU A 228 9.59 36.30 -8.11
N LYS A 229 10.26 37.29 -7.52
CA LYS A 229 9.58 38.34 -6.79
C LYS A 229 8.64 39.03 -7.78
N GLY A 230 7.34 38.91 -7.55
CA GLY A 230 6.33 39.56 -8.38
C GLY A 230 6.67 41.04 -8.57
N LYS A 231 7.04 41.42 -9.80
CA LYS A 231 7.05 42.81 -10.21
C LYS A 231 5.61 43.19 -10.55
N THR A 232 5.07 44.14 -9.83
CA THR A 232 3.85 44.86 -10.23
C THR A 232 4.20 45.77 -11.40
N ASP A 233 3.94 45.32 -12.63
CA ASP A 233 3.94 46.21 -13.79
C ASP A 233 2.52 46.74 -14.03
N LEU A 234 2.34 48.04 -13.78
CA LEU A 234 1.15 48.81 -14.13
C LEU A 234 1.20 49.24 -15.61
N LYS A 235 1.16 48.28 -16.56
CA LYS A 235 0.77 48.54 -17.97
C LYS A 235 0.12 47.29 -18.56
N PRO A 236 -0.95 47.41 -19.37
CA PRO A 236 -1.55 46.26 -20.02
C PRO A 236 -0.57 45.68 -21.04
N ALA A 237 -0.22 44.42 -20.87
CA ALA A 237 0.62 43.69 -21.81
C ALA A 237 -0.13 43.47 -23.13
N ILE A 238 0.47 43.95 -24.21
CA ILE A 238 0.06 43.67 -25.59
C ILE A 238 0.24 42.18 -25.87
N ASP A 239 -0.80 41.58 -26.45
CA ASP A 239 -0.93 40.16 -26.75
C ASP A 239 0.22 39.66 -27.64
N LYS A 240 1.16 38.91 -27.03
CA LYS A 240 2.11 38.08 -27.77
C LYS A 240 1.63 36.64 -27.65
N GLN A 241 1.13 36.11 -28.75
CA GLN A 241 0.80 34.69 -28.87
C GLN A 241 2.03 33.83 -28.56
N PRO A 242 1.96 32.89 -27.59
CA PRO A 242 3.04 31.94 -27.38
C PRO A 242 2.91 30.80 -28.39
N GLY A 243 3.77 30.83 -29.41
CA GLY A 243 4.11 29.62 -30.13
C GLY A 243 4.72 28.61 -29.16
N LEU A 244 4.10 27.45 -29.05
CA LEU A 244 4.64 26.30 -28.32
C LEU A 244 6.00 25.93 -28.91
N LYS A 245 7.09 26.28 -28.22
CA LYS A 245 8.31 25.49 -28.34
C LYS A 245 8.04 24.17 -27.64
N GLU A 246 8.06 23.09 -28.42
CA GLU A 246 8.11 21.72 -27.89
C GLU A 246 9.24 21.62 -26.87
N LEU A 247 8.89 21.50 -25.59
CA LEU A 247 9.79 20.97 -24.59
C LEU A 247 9.96 19.49 -24.93
N LYS A 248 11.15 19.11 -25.41
CA LYS A 248 11.52 17.71 -25.57
C LYS A 248 11.29 17.01 -24.23
N GLN A 249 10.31 16.11 -24.22
CA GLN A 249 10.03 15.20 -23.11
C GLN A 249 11.30 14.37 -22.88
N GLN A 250 12.06 14.69 -21.83
CA GLN A 250 13.22 13.93 -21.42
C GLN A 250 12.73 12.58 -20.90
N ALA A 251 13.28 11.50 -21.46
CA ALA A 251 12.79 10.14 -21.28
C ALA A 251 12.78 9.71 -19.81
N ASP A 252 11.64 9.17 -19.39
CA ASP A 252 11.49 8.42 -18.14
C ASP A 252 12.26 7.10 -18.34
N LEU A 253 13.45 7.00 -17.73
CA LEU A 253 14.33 5.85 -17.89
C LEU A 253 13.61 4.62 -17.33
N GLY A 254 13.30 3.65 -18.19
CA GLY A 254 12.72 2.39 -17.75
C GLY A 254 13.66 1.72 -16.76
N GLU A 255 13.19 1.46 -15.54
CA GLU A 255 14.00 0.88 -14.43
C GLU A 255 14.77 -0.38 -14.86
N ARG A 256 14.23 -1.14 -15.82
CA ARG A 256 14.91 -2.29 -16.44
C ARG A 256 16.16 -1.90 -17.23
N GLU A 257 16.12 -0.82 -18.00
CA GLU A 257 17.26 -0.33 -18.80
C GLU A 257 18.37 0.17 -17.89
N LEU A 258 18.01 0.82 -16.77
CA LEU A 258 18.95 1.24 -15.74
C LEU A 258 19.69 0.04 -15.11
N ILE A 259 18.95 -0.98 -14.66
CA ILE A 259 19.53 -2.19 -14.05
C ILE A 259 20.46 -2.89 -15.05
N ASP A 260 20.01 -3.03 -16.30
CA ASP A 260 20.77 -3.65 -17.38
C ASP A 260 22.05 -2.87 -17.73
N ALA A 261 22.00 -1.54 -17.76
CA ALA A 261 23.17 -0.69 -17.95
C ALA A 261 24.16 -0.79 -16.79
N VAL A 262 23.67 -0.85 -15.54
CA VAL A 262 24.50 -1.05 -14.34
C VAL A 262 25.19 -2.41 -14.38
N GLU A 263 24.48 -3.48 -14.73
CA GLU A 263 25.08 -4.81 -14.87
C GLU A 263 26.18 -4.82 -15.92
N LYS A 264 25.93 -4.25 -17.10
CA LYS A 264 26.92 -4.13 -18.17
C LYS A 264 28.14 -3.33 -17.76
N LEU A 265 27.96 -2.21 -17.05
CA LEU A 265 29.06 -1.42 -16.49
C LEU A 265 29.93 -2.27 -15.54
N LEU A 266 29.31 -3.02 -14.62
CA LEU A 266 30.03 -3.87 -13.67
C LEU A 266 30.80 -4.99 -14.36
N ILE A 267 30.23 -5.61 -15.41
CA ILE A 267 30.93 -6.61 -16.24
C ILE A 267 32.15 -5.97 -16.92
N ALA A 268 31.98 -4.79 -17.53
CA ALA A 268 33.05 -4.11 -18.24
C ALA A 268 34.18 -3.66 -17.31
N LEU A 269 33.85 -3.11 -16.14
CA LEU A 269 34.84 -2.74 -15.10
C LEU A 269 35.67 -3.95 -14.67
N LYS A 270 35.01 -5.09 -14.41
CA LYS A 270 35.68 -6.34 -14.06
C LYS A 270 36.59 -6.82 -15.19
N GLY A 271 36.12 -6.78 -16.45
CA GLY A 271 36.92 -7.17 -17.61
C GLY A 271 38.15 -6.30 -17.84
N ALA A 272 38.10 -5.03 -17.46
CA ALA A 272 39.21 -4.09 -17.57
C ALA A 272 40.15 -4.05 -16.34
N ASN A 273 39.98 -5.00 -15.40
CA ASN A 273 40.71 -5.08 -14.13
C ASN A 273 40.57 -3.84 -13.24
N TYR A 274 39.41 -3.19 -13.27
CA TYR A 274 39.05 -2.19 -12.26
C TYR A 274 38.40 -2.87 -11.04
N THR A 275 38.72 -2.37 -9.85
CA THR A 275 37.97 -2.70 -8.62
C THR A 275 37.25 -1.47 -8.11
N THR A 276 36.07 -1.64 -7.54
CA THR A 276 35.33 -0.51 -6.97
C THR A 276 35.64 -0.30 -5.48
N VAL A 277 35.72 0.96 -5.07
CA VAL A 277 36.01 1.41 -3.71
C VAL A 277 34.98 2.45 -3.26
N TYR A 278 34.91 2.77 -1.96
CA TYR A 278 34.03 3.85 -1.50
C TYR A 278 34.66 5.21 -1.80
N VAL A 279 33.84 6.27 -1.89
CA VAL A 279 34.36 7.62 -2.17
C VAL A 279 35.33 8.09 -1.08
N GLU A 280 35.06 7.75 0.18
CA GLU A 280 35.95 8.02 1.32
C GLU A 280 37.31 7.29 1.21
N ASP A 281 37.42 6.21 0.41
CA ASP A 281 38.71 5.54 0.20
C ASP A 281 39.66 6.40 -0.66
N PHE A 282 39.11 7.35 -1.43
CA PHE A 282 39.91 8.40 -2.05
C PHE A 282 40.33 9.50 -1.06
N SER A 283 39.79 9.47 0.16
CA SER A 283 40.15 10.37 1.27
C SER A 283 41.09 9.74 2.32
N GLN A 284 41.44 8.46 2.20
CA GLN A 284 42.18 7.70 3.22
C GLN A 284 43.69 7.98 3.25
N ASN A 285 44.11 8.85 4.16
CA ASN A 285 45.06 8.44 5.20
C ASN A 285 44.23 8.06 6.45
N ILE A 286 44.20 6.77 6.83
CA ILE A 286 44.10 6.15 8.19
C ILE A 286 43.32 4.79 8.16
N ILE A 287 44.09 3.71 8.31
CA ILE A 287 43.80 2.25 8.17
C ILE A 287 43.26 1.62 9.52
N PRO A 288 42.94 0.30 9.66
CA PRO A 288 41.67 -0.45 9.41
C PRO A 288 41.21 -1.42 10.56
N LYS A 289 40.17 -2.27 10.35
CA LYS A 289 40.31 -3.76 10.35
C LYS A 289 39.10 -4.56 9.81
N LYS A 290 39.40 -5.80 9.41
CA LYS A 290 38.82 -6.69 8.35
C LYS A 290 37.69 -7.69 8.78
N PRO A 291 37.06 -8.38 7.80
CA PRO A 291 35.84 -9.23 7.83
C PRO A 291 36.11 -10.75 7.67
N ILE A 292 35.08 -11.62 7.52
CA ILE A 292 35.07 -12.98 6.86
C ILE A 292 33.58 -13.40 6.61
N LYS A 293 33.05 -13.56 5.37
CA LYS A 293 32.98 -14.71 4.41
C LYS A 293 31.99 -15.85 4.85
N THR A 294 31.14 -16.54 4.04
CA THR A 294 31.19 -17.01 2.62
C THR A 294 29.90 -17.81 2.20
N THR A 295 29.31 -17.56 0.99
CA THR A 295 28.89 -18.49 -0.14
C THR A 295 27.90 -19.70 0.03
N PHE A 296 27.11 -20.24 -0.94
CA PHE A 296 26.69 -20.02 -2.36
C PHE A 296 25.63 -21.10 -2.84
N LEU A 297 24.79 -20.79 -3.88
CA LEU A 297 24.28 -21.63 -5.04
C LEU A 297 23.22 -22.76 -4.82
N HIS A 298 22.27 -23.18 -5.71
CA HIS A 298 21.81 -22.86 -7.10
C HIS A 298 20.46 -23.58 -7.47
N ASN A 299 19.66 -23.01 -8.41
CA ASN A 299 18.88 -23.59 -9.55
C ASN A 299 17.77 -24.69 -9.37
N SER A 300 16.74 -24.90 -10.22
CA SER A 300 16.18 -24.30 -11.47
C SER A 300 14.91 -25.04 -11.98
N GLY A 301 13.96 -24.32 -12.64
CA GLY A 301 13.10 -24.70 -13.81
C GLY A 301 11.95 -25.73 -13.67
N THR A 302 10.88 -25.81 -14.49
CA THR A 302 10.28 -25.06 -15.64
C THR A 302 8.94 -25.74 -16.04
N CYS A 303 7.95 -24.96 -16.55
CA CYS A 303 6.92 -25.14 -17.63
C CYS A 303 6.16 -26.50 -17.83
N GLY A 304 4.90 -26.64 -18.32
CA GLY A 304 3.84 -25.80 -18.89
C GLY A 304 2.77 -26.67 -19.63
N ALA A 305 1.51 -26.20 -19.70
CA ALA A 305 0.46 -26.28 -20.77
C ALA A 305 0.11 -27.63 -21.51
N ASP A 306 -1.13 -28.00 -21.89
CA ASP A 306 -2.14 -27.32 -22.74
C ASP A 306 -3.51 -28.05 -22.82
N ASN A 307 -4.54 -27.27 -23.20
CA ASN A 307 -5.73 -27.51 -24.03
C ASN A 307 -7.02 -28.25 -23.58
N VAL A 308 -8.09 -27.52 -23.88
CA VAL A 308 -9.53 -27.72 -23.68
C VAL A 308 -10.16 -27.82 -25.08
N SER A 309 -10.99 -28.83 -25.33
CA SER A 309 -12.27 -28.71 -26.07
C SER A 309 -12.91 -30.08 -26.36
N ALA A 310 -13.23 -30.84 -25.31
CA ALA A 310 -14.38 -31.75 -25.34
C ALA A 310 -15.60 -30.99 -24.79
N LEU A 311 -15.86 -29.89 -25.51
CA LEU A 311 -16.88 -28.88 -25.35
C LEU A 311 -18.30 -29.49 -25.26
N LEU A 312 -19.13 -28.75 -24.54
CA LEU A 312 -20.50 -28.41 -24.93
C LEU A 312 -21.62 -29.42 -24.71
N VAL A 313 -21.35 -30.71 -24.55
CA VAL A 313 -22.47 -31.67 -24.32
C VAL A 313 -22.76 -31.90 -22.83
N LYS A 314 -21.88 -31.42 -21.96
CA LYS A 314 -21.93 -31.61 -20.51
C LYS A 314 -22.59 -30.43 -19.76
N ILE A 315 -22.92 -29.36 -20.48
CA ILE A 315 -23.20 -28.00 -19.97
C ILE A 315 -24.53 -27.85 -19.21
N ALA A 316 -25.52 -28.73 -19.38
CA ALA A 316 -26.78 -28.60 -18.65
C ALA A 316 -26.77 -29.25 -17.26
N ALA A 317 -26.07 -30.37 -17.09
CA ALA A 317 -25.84 -30.99 -15.77
C ALA A 317 -24.75 -30.25 -14.98
N LEU A 318 -23.81 -29.64 -15.71
CA LEU A 318 -22.82 -28.73 -15.16
C LEU A 318 -23.42 -27.43 -14.62
N ALA A 319 -24.65 -26.97 -14.87
CA ALA A 319 -25.07 -25.71 -14.24
C ALA A 319 -25.25 -25.81 -12.70
N GLN A 320 -25.66 -26.98 -12.19
CA GLN A 320 -25.77 -27.25 -10.75
C GLN A 320 -24.44 -27.69 -10.14
N GLU A 321 -23.67 -28.52 -10.84
CA GLU A 321 -22.30 -28.86 -10.44
C GLU A 321 -21.31 -27.71 -10.62
N GLU A 322 -21.47 -26.82 -11.60
CA GLU A 322 -20.70 -25.57 -11.81
C GLU A 322 -21.09 -24.55 -10.79
N LEU A 323 -22.33 -24.48 -10.30
CA LEU A 323 -22.57 -23.64 -9.13
C LEU A 323 -21.72 -24.12 -7.94
N ALA A 324 -21.67 -25.43 -7.67
CA ALA A 324 -20.83 -26.03 -6.63
C ALA A 324 -19.31 -26.01 -6.93
N ALA A 325 -18.90 -26.15 -8.19
CA ALA A 325 -17.51 -26.17 -8.64
C ALA A 325 -16.96 -24.77 -8.99
N LEU A 326 -17.83 -23.79 -9.29
CA LEU A 326 -17.51 -22.34 -9.32
C LEU A 326 -17.32 -21.79 -7.90
N PHE A 327 -17.76 -22.51 -6.85
CA PHE A 327 -17.31 -22.27 -5.48
C PHE A 327 -15.96 -22.93 -5.17
N SER A 328 -15.46 -23.84 -6.02
CA SER A 328 -14.07 -24.31 -6.02
C SER A 328 -13.17 -23.31 -6.77
N ILE A 329 -13.14 -22.07 -6.30
CA ILE A 329 -12.13 -21.08 -6.69
C ILE A 329 -10.83 -21.45 -5.97
N ARG A 330 -9.69 -21.30 -6.67
CA ARG A 330 -8.34 -21.44 -6.09
C ARG A 330 -8.31 -20.90 -4.66
N THR A 331 -7.73 -21.70 -3.77
CA THR A 331 -7.58 -21.52 -2.34
C THR A 331 -7.02 -20.13 -1.99
N ALA A 332 -7.92 -19.16 -1.98
CA ALA A 332 -7.88 -17.96 -1.16
C ALA A 332 -8.44 -18.34 0.21
N TYR A 333 -8.09 -17.61 1.28
CA TYR A 333 -8.62 -17.81 2.63
C TYR A 333 -10.16 -17.68 2.76
N ALA A 334 -10.88 -17.47 1.65
CA ALA A 334 -12.32 -17.59 1.58
C ALA A 334 -12.74 -18.95 2.14
N ALA A 335 -13.36 -18.91 3.32
CA ALA A 335 -14.08 -20.02 3.89
C ALA A 335 -14.86 -20.76 2.80
N GLU A 336 -14.69 -22.08 2.73
CA GLU A 336 -15.61 -22.92 1.98
C GLU A 336 -17.05 -22.54 2.37
N PRO A 337 -18.01 -22.64 1.43
CA PRO A 337 -19.40 -22.31 1.69
C PRO A 337 -19.83 -22.84 3.05
N SER A 338 -20.28 -21.92 3.91
CA SER A 338 -20.67 -22.18 5.29
C SER A 338 -21.98 -22.97 5.34
N ASP A 339 -21.92 -24.23 4.92
CA ASP A 339 -22.76 -25.25 5.54
C ASP A 339 -22.15 -25.51 6.92
N ASN A 340 -22.95 -25.27 7.96
CA ASN A 340 -22.60 -25.31 9.38
C ASN A 340 -22.16 -26.71 9.90
N SER A 341 -21.61 -27.58 9.07
CA SER A 341 -21.14 -28.91 9.44
C SER A 341 -19.60 -28.99 9.39
N GLY A 342 -18.96 -28.76 10.54
CA GLY A 342 -17.58 -29.21 10.81
C GLY A 342 -16.42 -28.53 10.06
N GLN A 343 -16.68 -27.60 9.13
CA GLN A 343 -15.61 -26.93 8.36
C GLN A 343 -14.65 -26.12 9.25
N GLU A 344 -13.37 -26.12 8.86
CA GLU A 344 -12.31 -25.44 9.59
C GLU A 344 -12.37 -23.92 9.41
N ILE A 345 -12.52 -23.17 10.50
CA ILE A 345 -12.51 -21.71 10.50
C ILE A 345 -11.06 -21.22 10.45
N LYS A 346 -10.53 -21.00 9.23
CA LYS A 346 -9.19 -20.44 9.02
C LYS A 346 -9.15 -18.91 9.11
N MET A 347 -10.25 -18.27 8.73
CA MET A 347 -10.49 -16.84 8.85
C MET A 347 -11.92 -16.64 9.36
N ILE A 348 -12.11 -15.75 10.32
CA ILE A 348 -13.43 -15.40 10.84
C ILE A 348 -14.07 -14.41 9.88
N LEU A 349 -15.26 -14.72 9.38
CA LEU A 349 -16.05 -13.79 8.57
C LEU A 349 -16.64 -12.71 9.47
N THR A 350 -15.98 -11.56 9.55
CA THR A 350 -16.34 -10.44 10.42
C THR A 350 -15.96 -9.10 9.82
N THR A 351 -16.79 -8.09 10.08
CA THR A 351 -16.48 -6.68 9.77
C THR A 351 -15.89 -5.93 10.97
N GLU A 352 -15.72 -6.61 12.10
CA GLU A 352 -15.08 -6.02 13.28
C GLU A 352 -13.62 -5.70 12.94
N PRO A 353 -13.09 -4.51 13.31
CA PRO A 353 -11.67 -4.16 13.15
C PRO A 353 -10.80 -4.94 14.15
N ALA A 354 -10.84 -6.27 14.06
CA ALA A 354 -10.17 -7.18 14.96
C ALA A 354 -9.66 -8.43 14.24
N LEU A 355 -8.57 -9.00 14.77
CA LEU A 355 -8.02 -10.29 14.37
C LEU A 355 -7.63 -11.09 15.62
N ALA A 356 -7.22 -12.36 15.45
CA ALA A 356 -6.92 -13.24 16.57
C ALA A 356 -5.49 -13.78 16.55
N TYR A 357 -4.86 -13.81 17.73
CA TYR A 357 -3.65 -14.57 17.99
C TYR A 357 -4.01 -15.87 18.71
N THR A 358 -3.41 -16.97 18.28
CA THR A 358 -3.62 -18.30 18.86
C THR A 358 -2.30 -18.99 19.14
N PHE A 359 -2.26 -19.79 20.20
CA PHE A 359 -1.03 -20.41 20.69
C PHE A 359 -1.21 -21.91 20.92
N GLY A 360 -0.15 -22.68 20.74
CA GLY A 360 -0.06 -24.09 21.13
C GLY A 360 1.36 -24.48 21.55
N GLY A 361 1.48 -25.59 22.28
CA GLY A 361 2.75 -26.13 22.77
C GLY A 361 3.18 -25.54 24.13
N LEU A 362 2.88 -26.22 25.23
CA LEU A 362 3.14 -25.74 26.60
C LEU A 362 4.40 -26.31 27.25
N SER A 363 5.20 -27.07 26.50
CA SER A 363 6.33 -27.83 27.05
C SER A 363 7.51 -26.95 27.52
N ASN A 364 7.66 -25.75 26.96
CA ASN A 364 8.70 -24.81 27.32
C ASN A 364 8.15 -23.67 28.19
N SER A 365 8.34 -23.79 29.51
CA SER A 365 7.82 -22.80 30.46
C SER A 365 8.45 -21.41 30.33
N ALA A 366 9.69 -21.30 29.84
CA ALA A 366 10.36 -20.01 29.64
C ALA A 366 9.66 -19.23 28.52
N VAL A 367 9.43 -19.89 27.38
CA VAL A 367 8.69 -19.31 26.24
C VAL A 367 7.28 -18.91 26.65
N VAL A 368 6.54 -19.77 27.36
CA VAL A 368 5.17 -19.43 27.80
C VAL A 368 5.15 -18.19 28.69
N ASN A 369 6.10 -18.06 29.62
CA ASN A 369 6.18 -16.89 30.49
C ASN A 369 6.51 -15.60 29.72
N ASP A 370 7.46 -15.67 28.77
CA ASP A 370 7.76 -14.53 27.91
C ASP A 370 6.54 -14.14 27.07
N VAL A 371 5.88 -15.10 26.42
CA VAL A 371 4.66 -14.85 25.64
C VAL A 371 3.56 -14.19 26.48
N LEU A 372 3.26 -14.72 27.67
CA LEU A 372 2.26 -14.11 28.56
C LEU A 372 2.64 -12.69 28.98
N LYS A 373 3.92 -12.44 29.27
CA LYS A 373 4.43 -11.10 29.57
C LYS A 373 4.24 -10.15 28.38
N ARG A 374 4.66 -10.56 27.18
CA ARG A 374 4.55 -9.76 25.95
C ARG A 374 3.10 -9.43 25.61
N LEU A 375 2.20 -10.41 25.72
CA LEU A 375 0.78 -10.19 25.50
C LEU A 375 0.20 -9.20 26.53
N ASN A 376 0.61 -9.29 27.80
CA ASN A 376 0.19 -8.34 28.83
C ASN A 376 0.70 -6.91 28.55
N ASP A 377 1.98 -6.76 28.22
CA ASP A 377 2.61 -5.47 27.92
C ASP A 377 1.96 -4.79 26.70
N LEU A 378 1.52 -5.59 25.72
CA LEU A 378 0.81 -5.13 24.52
C LEU A 378 -0.72 -4.97 24.73
N GLY A 379 -1.25 -5.33 25.90
CA GLY A 379 -2.69 -5.29 26.18
C GLY A 379 -3.53 -6.30 25.36
N ILE A 380 -2.92 -7.39 24.90
CA ILE A 380 -3.55 -8.39 24.04
C ILE A 380 -4.14 -9.54 24.88
N LYS A 381 -5.39 -9.91 24.59
CA LYS A 381 -5.97 -11.20 25.00
C LYS A 381 -6.06 -12.12 23.79
N ALA A 382 -5.74 -13.39 23.98
CA ALA A 382 -5.51 -14.38 22.92
C ALA A 382 -6.12 -15.73 23.30
N THR A 383 -6.10 -16.69 22.38
CA THR A 383 -6.63 -18.05 22.59
C THR A 383 -5.50 -19.09 22.63
N PHE A 384 -5.38 -19.85 23.71
CA PHE A 384 -4.40 -20.93 23.85
C PHE A 384 -5.10 -22.27 23.68
N PHE A 385 -4.65 -23.07 22.71
CA PHE A 385 -5.16 -24.41 22.48
C PHE A 385 -4.29 -25.42 23.23
N VAL A 386 -4.88 -26.12 24.19
CA VAL A 386 -4.16 -27.02 25.11
C VAL A 386 -4.59 -28.46 24.90
N MET A 387 -3.62 -29.37 24.86
CA MET A 387 -3.87 -30.81 24.73
C MET A 387 -4.04 -31.47 26.10
N GLU A 388 -4.77 -32.59 26.16
CA GLU A 388 -4.97 -33.34 27.40
C GLU A 388 -3.64 -33.74 28.08
N ILE A 389 -2.64 -34.14 27.29
CA ILE A 389 -1.32 -34.47 27.84
C ILE A 389 -0.63 -33.27 28.48
N GLU A 390 -0.84 -32.07 27.95
CA GLU A 390 -0.29 -30.83 28.49
C GLU A 390 -1.04 -30.40 29.75
N MET A 391 -2.35 -30.60 29.81
CA MET A 391 -3.16 -30.39 31.02
C MET A 391 -2.66 -31.25 32.18
N LYS A 392 -2.35 -32.54 31.92
CA LYS A 392 -1.80 -33.46 32.93
C LYS A 392 -0.38 -33.09 33.34
N LYS A 393 0.48 -32.76 32.38
CA LYS A 393 1.92 -32.57 32.62
C LYS A 393 2.26 -31.17 33.15
N TYR A 394 1.51 -30.15 32.72
CA TYR A 394 1.78 -28.74 33.01
C TYR A 394 0.53 -27.99 33.55
N PRO A 395 -0.20 -28.52 34.55
CA PRO A 395 -1.45 -27.91 35.02
C PRO A 395 -1.26 -26.49 35.56
N GLN A 396 -0.12 -26.20 36.19
CA GLN A 396 0.16 -24.84 36.68
C GLN A 396 0.38 -23.83 35.56
N THR A 397 0.94 -24.27 34.42
CA THR A 397 1.08 -23.41 33.23
C THR A 397 -0.31 -23.07 32.67
N VAL A 398 -1.22 -24.05 32.59
CA VAL A 398 -2.60 -23.81 32.14
C VAL A 398 -3.33 -22.83 33.06
N ARG A 399 -3.23 -23.00 34.39
CA ARG A 399 -3.82 -22.05 35.35
C ARG A 399 -3.27 -20.64 35.18
N ARG A 400 -1.95 -20.48 34.98
CA ARG A 400 -1.33 -19.19 34.74
C ARG A 400 -1.88 -18.48 33.50
N ILE A 401 -2.10 -19.22 32.41
CA ILE A 401 -2.70 -18.68 31.18
C ILE A 401 -4.13 -18.16 31.46
N ILE A 402 -4.92 -18.92 32.22
CA ILE A 402 -6.30 -18.55 32.63
C ILE A 402 -6.29 -17.33 33.56
N GLU A 403 -5.45 -17.32 34.59
CA GLU A 403 -5.29 -16.22 35.54
C GLU A 403 -4.82 -14.93 34.86
N SER A 404 -4.04 -15.07 33.77
CA SER A 404 -3.63 -13.96 32.91
C SER A 404 -4.77 -13.46 31.99
N GLY A 405 -5.95 -14.08 32.05
CA GLY A 405 -7.18 -13.67 31.38
C GLY A 405 -7.26 -14.07 29.90
N HIS A 406 -6.49 -15.05 29.46
CA HIS A 406 -6.55 -15.57 28.09
C HIS A 406 -7.64 -16.64 27.93
N GLU A 407 -8.16 -16.78 26.71
CA GLU A 407 -9.14 -17.81 26.37
C GLU A 407 -8.44 -19.16 26.19
N ILE A 408 -9.08 -20.24 26.65
CA ILE A 408 -8.60 -21.61 26.46
C ILE A 408 -9.49 -22.33 25.44
N GLY A 409 -8.83 -22.95 24.45
CA GLY A 409 -9.42 -23.91 23.53
C GLY A 409 -8.83 -25.30 23.72
N LEU A 410 -9.51 -26.33 23.23
CA LEU A 410 -9.02 -27.69 23.26
C LEU A 410 -8.18 -27.98 22.00
N ALA A 411 -6.95 -28.45 22.17
CA ALA A 411 -6.19 -29.05 21.08
C ALA A 411 -6.37 -30.58 21.09
N ILE A 412 -6.66 -31.16 19.93
CA ILE A 412 -6.74 -32.62 19.74
C ILE A 412 -5.73 -33.09 18.70
N ARG A 413 -5.30 -34.34 18.84
CA ARG A 413 -4.52 -35.04 17.81
C ARG A 413 -5.11 -36.44 17.62
N PRO A 414 -6.01 -36.61 16.65
CA PRO A 414 -6.49 -37.93 16.30
C PRO A 414 -5.34 -38.83 15.83
N LYS A 415 -5.41 -40.13 16.12
CA LYS A 415 -4.53 -41.16 15.57
C LYS A 415 -4.88 -41.43 14.12
N ASP A 416 -3.92 -41.95 13.37
CA ASP A 416 -4.15 -42.37 11.99
C ASP A 416 -5.21 -43.49 11.97
N GLY A 417 -6.29 -43.29 11.22
CA GLY A 417 -7.41 -44.23 11.14
C GLY A 417 -8.38 -44.20 12.33
N GLU A 418 -8.29 -43.22 13.23
CA GLU A 418 -9.24 -43.06 14.34
C GLU A 418 -10.67 -42.87 13.82
N THR A 419 -11.62 -43.57 14.44
CA THR A 419 -13.04 -43.55 14.05
C THR A 419 -13.73 -42.27 14.55
N PHE A 420 -14.92 -41.99 14.00
CA PHE A 420 -15.78 -40.88 14.46
C PHE A 420 -16.04 -40.95 15.97
N ASN A 421 -16.39 -42.14 16.47
CA ASN A 421 -16.71 -42.32 17.89
C ASN A 421 -15.48 -42.10 18.77
N GLU A 422 -14.33 -42.64 18.41
CA GLU A 422 -13.08 -42.42 19.16
C GLU A 422 -12.68 -40.94 19.19
N THR A 423 -12.75 -40.26 18.04
CA THR A 423 -12.44 -38.83 17.95
C THR A 423 -13.42 -37.99 18.78
N ARG A 424 -14.71 -38.34 18.75
CA ARG A 424 -15.76 -37.69 19.55
C ARG A 424 -15.52 -37.87 21.04
N GLU A 425 -15.21 -39.09 21.49
CA GLU A 425 -14.91 -39.37 22.90
C GLU A 425 -13.62 -38.67 23.35
N ASN A 426 -12.60 -38.60 22.50
CA ASN A 426 -11.38 -37.83 22.76
C ASN A 426 -11.68 -36.34 23.00
N ILE A 427 -12.50 -35.72 22.15
CA ILE A 427 -12.94 -34.33 22.35
C ILE A 427 -13.75 -34.18 23.65
N MET A 428 -14.69 -35.08 23.93
CA MET A 428 -15.50 -35.05 25.14
C MET A 428 -14.64 -35.15 26.40
N HIS A 429 -13.72 -36.11 26.45
CA HIS A 429 -12.82 -36.32 27.58
C HIS A 429 -11.89 -35.11 27.81
N GLY A 430 -11.31 -34.55 26.74
CA GLY A 430 -10.51 -33.34 26.83
C GLY A 430 -11.28 -32.13 27.37
N ARG A 431 -12.54 -31.95 26.95
CA ARG A 431 -13.43 -30.89 27.46
C ARG A 431 -13.83 -31.12 28.92
N MET A 432 -14.16 -32.36 29.30
CA MET A 432 -14.45 -32.71 30.69
C MET A 432 -13.26 -32.39 31.59
N MET A 433 -12.04 -32.71 31.17
CA MET A 433 -10.83 -32.37 31.92
C MET A 433 -10.64 -30.85 32.09
N LEU A 434 -10.86 -30.07 31.03
CA LEU A 434 -10.84 -28.60 31.11
C LEU A 434 -11.86 -28.07 32.12
N GLN A 435 -13.07 -28.61 32.10
CA GLN A 435 -14.14 -28.20 32.99
C GLN A 435 -13.85 -28.59 34.45
N GLU A 436 -13.51 -29.85 34.71
CA GLU A 436 -13.34 -30.38 36.08
C GLU A 436 -12.06 -29.87 36.77
N GLN A 437 -10.95 -29.74 36.03
CA GLN A 437 -9.65 -29.37 36.63
C GLN A 437 -9.34 -27.88 36.57
N PHE A 438 -9.90 -27.16 35.60
CA PHE A 438 -9.57 -25.75 35.34
C PHE A 438 -10.80 -24.83 35.30
N GLY A 439 -12.02 -25.36 35.41
CA GLY A 439 -13.25 -24.56 35.39
C GLY A 439 -13.55 -23.93 34.03
N VAL A 440 -13.01 -24.49 32.94
CA VAL A 440 -13.16 -23.96 31.58
C VAL A 440 -14.14 -24.81 30.77
N ASP A 441 -15.27 -24.22 30.35
CA ASP A 441 -16.10 -24.76 29.27
C ASP A 441 -15.73 -24.07 27.96
N THR A 442 -15.21 -24.85 27.01
CA THR A 442 -14.85 -24.35 25.68
C THR A 442 -15.53 -25.15 24.60
N LYS A 443 -15.98 -24.45 23.55
CA LYS A 443 -16.45 -25.04 22.29
C LYS A 443 -15.43 -24.90 21.16
N LEU A 444 -14.25 -24.34 21.44
CA LEU A 444 -13.20 -24.13 20.44
C LEU A 444 -12.29 -25.35 20.43
N VAL A 445 -12.22 -26.02 19.28
CA VAL A 445 -11.38 -27.21 19.08
C VAL A 445 -10.38 -26.92 17.97
N LYS A 446 -9.12 -27.30 18.13
CA LYS A 446 -8.07 -27.15 17.11
C LYS A 446 -7.35 -28.47 16.91
N GLN A 447 -7.08 -28.82 15.66
CA GLN A 447 -6.06 -29.79 15.31
C GLN A 447 -4.77 -29.03 14.96
N PRO A 448 -3.74 -29.03 15.82
CA PRO A 448 -2.61 -28.11 15.71
C PRO A 448 -1.64 -28.44 14.57
N TRP A 449 -1.69 -29.66 14.02
CA TRP A 449 -0.92 -30.08 12.84
C TRP A 449 -1.57 -31.30 12.17
N GLY A 450 -1.07 -31.64 10.97
CA GLY A 450 -1.62 -32.72 10.16
C GLY A 450 -2.87 -32.29 9.38
N VAL A 451 -3.32 -33.16 8.48
CA VAL A 451 -4.54 -32.93 7.70
C VAL A 451 -5.74 -33.17 8.60
N VAL A 452 -6.70 -32.24 8.59
CA VAL A 452 -7.98 -32.46 9.28
C VAL A 452 -8.85 -33.38 8.43
N SER A 453 -9.18 -34.56 8.95
CA SER A 453 -10.06 -35.52 8.29
C SER A 453 -11.54 -35.12 8.42
N ASP A 454 -12.38 -35.63 7.53
CA ASP A 454 -13.84 -35.43 7.62
C ASP A 454 -14.40 -36.04 8.90
N THR A 455 -13.85 -37.15 9.38
CA THR A 455 -14.13 -37.73 10.69
C THR A 455 -13.98 -36.71 11.83
N THR A 456 -12.89 -35.92 11.82
CA THR A 456 -12.66 -34.87 12.83
C THR A 456 -13.70 -33.76 12.70
N LYS A 457 -14.00 -33.32 11.47
CA LYS A 457 -15.00 -32.29 11.20
C LYS A 457 -16.38 -32.72 11.70
N GLU A 458 -16.80 -33.95 11.39
CA GLU A 458 -18.05 -34.55 11.85
C GLU A 458 -18.13 -34.65 13.36
N ALA A 459 -17.07 -35.14 14.02
CA ALA A 459 -17.03 -35.28 15.48
C ALA A 459 -17.13 -33.92 16.19
N VAL A 460 -16.40 -32.90 15.70
CA VAL A 460 -16.49 -31.53 16.22
C VAL A 460 -17.90 -30.96 16.03
N SER A 461 -18.49 -31.15 14.86
CA SER A 461 -19.85 -30.71 14.53
C SER A 461 -20.92 -31.37 15.42
N ALA A 462 -20.84 -32.69 15.61
CA ALA A 462 -21.78 -33.46 16.43
C ALA A 462 -21.79 -33.01 17.91
N LEU A 463 -20.68 -32.46 18.39
CA LEU A 463 -20.55 -31.90 19.73
C LEU A 463 -20.91 -30.41 19.82
N GLN A 464 -21.38 -29.81 18.71
CA GLN A 464 -21.65 -28.38 18.58
C GLN A 464 -20.42 -27.51 18.91
N CYS A 465 -19.23 -28.05 18.68
CA CYS A 465 -17.97 -27.34 18.79
C CYS A 465 -17.64 -26.64 17.46
N ARG A 466 -16.66 -25.75 17.49
CA ARG A 466 -16.13 -25.04 16.31
C ARG A 466 -14.69 -25.45 16.10
N LEU A 467 -14.39 -25.93 14.90
CA LEU A 467 -13.04 -26.28 14.49
C LEU A 467 -12.28 -25.02 14.07
N ILE A 468 -11.21 -24.68 14.78
CA ILE A 468 -10.43 -23.46 14.59
C ILE A 468 -9.10 -23.76 13.89
N GLY A 469 -8.95 -23.21 12.69
CA GLY A 469 -7.73 -23.26 11.90
C GLY A 469 -6.83 -22.05 12.11
N GLN A 470 -6.08 -21.72 11.06
CA GLN A 470 -5.31 -20.48 10.98
C GLN A 470 -5.18 -20.01 9.55
N SER A 471 -5.24 -18.69 9.36
CA SER A 471 -4.89 -18.06 8.09
C SER A 471 -3.40 -17.78 8.01
N VAL A 472 -2.71 -17.65 9.15
CA VAL A 472 -1.26 -17.47 9.18
C VAL A 472 -0.67 -18.42 10.20
N ASN A 473 0.24 -19.29 9.77
CA ASN A 473 1.03 -20.13 10.66
C ASN A 473 2.43 -19.53 10.79
N VAL A 474 2.80 -19.03 11.97
CA VAL A 474 4.08 -18.33 12.19
C VAL A 474 5.21 -19.32 12.46
N VAL A 475 5.19 -20.48 11.80
CA VAL A 475 6.23 -21.52 11.86
C VAL A 475 6.26 -22.28 10.53
N GLN A 476 7.46 -22.60 10.06
CA GLN A 476 7.72 -23.59 9.02
C GLN A 476 8.81 -24.57 9.48
N THR A 477 8.86 -25.75 8.86
CA THR A 477 9.78 -26.85 9.24
C THR A 477 11.27 -26.45 9.28
N LYS A 478 11.65 -25.41 8.54
CA LYS A 478 13.02 -24.89 8.47
C LYS A 478 13.35 -23.81 9.50
N HIS A 479 12.35 -23.33 10.25
CA HIS A 479 12.51 -22.17 11.14
C HIS A 479 13.09 -22.51 12.50
N LYS A 480 13.27 -23.79 12.82
CA LYS A 480 13.62 -24.27 14.17
C LYS A 480 14.82 -23.52 14.77
N ASP A 481 15.87 -23.34 13.99
CA ASP A 481 17.13 -22.75 14.44
C ASP A 481 17.24 -21.24 14.09
N TYR A 482 16.13 -20.61 13.70
CA TYR A 482 16.12 -19.17 13.45
C TYR A 482 16.26 -18.45 14.79
N THR A 483 16.93 -17.30 14.75
CA THR A 483 17.34 -16.56 15.96
C THR A 483 16.67 -15.21 16.07
N SER A 484 16.06 -14.69 14.99
CA SER A 484 15.38 -13.39 15.02
C SER A 484 14.10 -13.38 14.19
N ALA A 485 13.16 -12.50 14.57
CA ALA A 485 11.92 -12.30 13.85
C ALA A 485 12.15 -11.87 12.40
N ASP A 486 13.21 -11.10 12.13
CA ASP A 486 13.59 -10.65 10.78
C ASP A 486 13.93 -11.82 9.82
N GLN A 487 14.36 -12.98 10.34
CA GLN A 487 14.56 -14.17 9.51
C GLN A 487 13.23 -14.84 9.16
N VAL A 488 12.27 -14.87 10.08
CA VAL A 488 10.98 -15.56 9.93
C VAL A 488 9.99 -14.71 9.11
N MET A 489 9.93 -13.40 9.37
CA MET A 489 8.92 -12.49 8.82
C MET A 489 8.81 -12.52 7.29
N PRO A 490 9.88 -12.46 6.49
CA PRO A 490 9.78 -12.51 5.03
C PRO A 490 9.26 -13.85 4.50
N GLU A 491 9.52 -14.94 5.22
CA GLU A 491 9.13 -16.29 4.82
C GLU A 491 7.67 -16.62 5.17
N ILE A 492 7.14 -15.99 6.22
CA ILE A 492 5.72 -16.10 6.59
C ILE A 492 4.88 -15.11 5.79
N PHE A 493 5.33 -13.85 5.66
CA PHE A 493 4.48 -12.78 5.15
C PHE A 493 4.68 -12.46 3.66
N GLY A 494 5.67 -13.02 2.97
CA GLY A 494 5.90 -12.77 1.55
C GLY A 494 6.08 -11.27 1.21
N LYS A 495 6.31 -10.96 -0.08
CA LYS A 495 6.49 -9.56 -0.51
C LYS A 495 5.17 -8.80 -0.70
N ALA A 496 4.04 -9.52 -0.81
CA ALA A 496 2.75 -8.96 -1.20
C ALA A 496 1.73 -8.82 -0.04
N MET A 497 2.01 -9.34 1.16
CA MET A 497 1.12 -9.15 2.31
C MET A 497 1.61 -7.95 3.13
N PHE A 498 1.06 -6.77 2.84
CA PHE A 498 1.44 -5.51 3.49
C PHE A 498 0.92 -5.42 4.93
N SER A 499 -0.28 -5.94 5.18
CA SER A 499 -0.96 -5.95 6.48
C SER A 499 -1.71 -7.26 6.69
N LEU A 500 -2.05 -7.55 7.95
CA LEU A 500 -3.05 -8.54 8.31
C LEU A 500 -4.45 -7.95 8.11
N ALA A 501 -5.45 -8.80 7.96
CA ALA A 501 -6.83 -8.42 7.70
C ALA A 501 -7.76 -8.74 8.89
N ARG A 502 -8.92 -8.10 8.90
CA ARG A 502 -10.02 -8.42 9.84
C ARG A 502 -10.30 -9.92 9.82
N GLY A 503 -10.51 -10.49 11.00
CA GLY A 503 -10.87 -11.90 11.18
C GLY A 503 -9.75 -12.91 10.91
N GLN A 504 -8.54 -12.47 10.53
CA GLN A 504 -7.42 -13.41 10.39
C GLN A 504 -7.05 -14.05 11.73
N ILE A 505 -6.62 -15.31 11.66
CA ILE A 505 -6.17 -16.09 12.80
C ILE A 505 -4.69 -16.39 12.59
N VAL A 506 -3.85 -15.80 13.45
CA VAL A 506 -2.40 -15.98 13.45
C VAL A 506 -2.03 -17.00 14.53
N HIS A 507 -1.36 -18.09 14.14
CA HIS A 507 -1.01 -19.19 15.03
C HIS A 507 0.48 -19.26 15.33
N PHE A 508 0.81 -19.39 16.61
CA PHE A 508 2.17 -19.51 17.13
C PHE A 508 2.36 -20.86 17.82
N ARG A 509 3.52 -21.49 17.58
CA ARG A 509 3.97 -22.69 18.28
C ARG A 509 5.09 -22.32 19.25
N MET A 510 4.81 -22.43 20.55
CA MET A 510 5.73 -22.02 21.62
C MET A 510 6.78 -23.09 21.95
N ASP A 511 6.65 -24.29 21.40
CA ASP A 511 7.53 -25.44 21.65
C ASP A 511 8.41 -25.79 20.44
N TYR A 512 8.52 -24.89 19.46
CA TYR A 512 9.14 -25.18 18.17
C TYR A 512 10.54 -24.61 18.00
N TYR A 513 10.71 -23.31 18.27
CA TYR A 513 11.96 -22.59 18.08
C TYR A 513 13.01 -22.96 19.14
N ALA A 514 14.28 -23.03 18.74
CA ALA A 514 15.40 -23.24 19.65
C ALA A 514 15.72 -21.98 20.47
N ASN A 515 15.43 -20.78 19.95
CA ASN A 515 15.53 -19.53 20.69
C ASN A 515 14.24 -19.26 21.46
N ASP A 516 14.33 -19.29 22.80
CA ASP A 516 13.19 -19.11 23.70
C ASP A 516 12.49 -17.74 23.57
N TRP A 517 13.17 -16.72 23.05
CA TRP A 517 12.65 -15.35 22.93
C TRP A 517 11.96 -15.07 21.59
N LEU A 518 12.20 -15.92 20.58
CA LEU A 518 11.79 -15.64 19.20
C LEU A 518 10.27 -15.54 19.03
N VAL A 519 9.50 -16.31 19.80
CA VAL A 519 8.02 -16.23 19.73
C VAL A 519 7.52 -14.88 20.26
N GLY A 520 8.09 -14.38 21.36
CA GLY A 520 7.80 -13.05 21.88
C GLY A 520 8.14 -11.95 20.89
N ASP A 521 9.34 -12.01 20.30
CA ASP A 521 9.79 -11.06 19.27
C ASP A 521 8.87 -11.07 18.05
N LEU A 522 8.37 -12.25 17.65
CA LEU A 522 7.42 -12.39 16.53
C LEU A 522 6.05 -11.78 16.84
N ILE A 523 5.54 -11.92 18.06
CA ILE A 523 4.28 -11.29 18.49
C ILE A 523 4.36 -9.77 18.31
N GLU A 524 5.43 -9.15 18.82
CA GLU A 524 5.69 -7.71 18.74
C GLU A 524 5.90 -7.26 17.28
N THR A 525 6.77 -7.97 16.55
CA THR A 525 7.12 -7.63 15.17
C THR A 525 5.92 -7.74 14.23
N ILE A 526 5.08 -8.77 14.39
CA ILE A 526 3.86 -8.93 13.59
C ILE A 526 2.86 -7.84 13.93
N LYS A 527 2.64 -7.55 15.23
CA LYS A 527 1.74 -6.48 15.65
C LYS A 527 2.18 -5.14 15.04
N GLN A 528 3.44 -4.77 15.22
CA GLN A 528 3.96 -3.49 14.74
C GLN A 528 3.92 -3.38 13.21
N ARG A 529 4.41 -4.40 12.48
CA ARG A 529 4.63 -4.31 11.03
C ARG A 529 3.43 -4.72 10.19
N LYS A 530 2.45 -5.43 10.75
CA LYS A 530 1.29 -5.98 10.01
C LYS A 530 -0.07 -5.61 10.58
N VAL A 531 -0.15 -5.13 11.82
CA VAL A 531 -1.43 -4.70 12.44
C VAL A 531 -1.45 -3.20 12.66
N ASP A 532 -0.42 -2.62 13.27
CA ASP A 532 -0.41 -1.20 13.62
C ASP A 532 -0.26 -0.28 12.41
N ASN A 533 0.28 -0.79 11.29
CA ASN A 533 0.35 -0.04 10.02
C ASN A 533 -1.02 0.23 9.35
N ILE A 534 -2.08 -0.41 9.85
CA ILE A 534 -3.47 -0.25 9.39
C ILE A 534 -4.12 1.02 9.96
N ALA A 535 -3.65 1.47 11.12
CA ALA A 535 -4.18 2.66 11.78
C ALA A 535 -3.92 3.92 10.94
N TYR A 536 -4.87 4.84 10.96
CA TYR A 536 -4.69 6.19 10.44
C TYR A 536 -3.94 7.01 11.48
N VAL A 537 -2.67 7.28 11.19
CA VAL A 537 -1.76 8.00 12.08
C VAL A 537 -1.19 9.21 11.34
N THR A 538 -1.50 10.39 11.84
CA THR A 538 -0.90 11.66 11.43
C THR A 538 -0.45 12.44 12.66
N THR A 539 0.21 13.58 12.42
CA THR A 539 0.67 14.46 13.51
C THR A 539 -0.46 15.15 14.27
N TYR A 540 -1.66 15.22 13.69
CA TYR A 540 -2.83 15.88 14.26
C TYR A 540 -3.98 14.92 14.57
N ASP A 541 -3.90 13.67 14.13
CA ASP A 541 -4.90 12.63 14.39
C ASP A 541 -4.22 11.26 14.54
N ASN A 542 -4.20 10.74 15.78
CA ASN A 542 -3.49 9.51 16.12
C ASN A 542 -4.27 8.77 17.23
N PRO A 543 -4.55 7.45 17.10
CA PRO A 543 -5.22 6.66 18.14
C PRO A 543 -4.57 6.75 19.52
N ALA A 544 -3.25 6.97 19.59
CA ALA A 544 -2.52 7.11 20.85
C ALA A 544 -2.94 8.35 21.68
N HIS A 545 -3.51 9.37 21.03
CA HIS A 545 -3.83 10.65 21.67
C HIS A 545 -5.27 11.13 21.39
N ASN A 546 -5.94 10.57 20.38
CA ASN A 546 -7.32 10.86 20.02
C ASN A 546 -8.18 9.60 20.19
N GLN A 547 -8.97 9.55 21.28
CA GLN A 547 -9.85 8.41 21.56
C GLN A 547 -10.97 8.22 20.51
N ALA A 548 -11.31 9.26 19.75
CA ALA A 548 -12.27 9.14 18.65
C ALA A 548 -11.65 8.46 17.41
N ASN A 549 -10.31 8.36 17.35
CA ASN A 549 -9.63 7.66 16.28
C ASN A 549 -9.60 6.14 16.58
N ASP A 550 -10.64 5.46 16.12
CA ASP A 550 -10.86 4.03 16.25
C ASP A 550 -10.31 3.21 15.06
N SER A 551 -9.37 3.78 14.31
CA SER A 551 -8.82 3.14 13.10
C SER A 551 -7.88 1.95 13.39
N GLN A 552 -7.33 1.85 14.61
CA GLN A 552 -6.43 0.76 14.98
C GLN A 552 -7.18 -0.57 15.16
N TYR A 553 -6.60 -1.66 14.67
CA TYR A 553 -7.17 -3.00 14.89
C TYR A 553 -6.79 -3.55 16.26
N ILE A 554 -7.73 -4.31 16.83
CA ILE A 554 -7.56 -4.94 18.14
C ILE A 554 -7.32 -6.44 17.95
N ILE A 555 -6.35 -7.00 18.66
CA ILE A 555 -6.16 -8.46 18.72
C ILE A 555 -7.03 -9.00 19.85
N LYS A 556 -7.95 -9.91 19.53
CA LYS A 556 -8.93 -10.49 20.46
C LYS A 556 -8.86 -12.02 20.46
N PRO A 557 -9.35 -12.68 21.53
CA PRO A 557 -9.57 -14.11 21.50
C PRO A 557 -10.56 -14.51 20.40
N VAL A 558 -10.36 -15.70 19.82
CA VAL A 558 -11.19 -16.26 18.73
C VAL A 558 -12.67 -16.29 19.11
N GLY A 559 -13.01 -16.80 20.30
CA GLY A 559 -14.40 -16.87 20.75
C GLY A 559 -15.04 -15.51 20.94
N ARG A 560 -14.27 -14.46 21.30
CA ARG A 560 -14.78 -13.09 21.44
C ARG A 560 -15.20 -12.50 20.11
N ILE A 561 -14.42 -12.72 19.04
CA ILE A 561 -14.79 -12.28 17.69
C ILE A 561 -15.98 -13.09 17.18
N LEU A 562 -15.94 -14.43 17.33
CA LEU A 562 -16.99 -15.34 16.87
C LEU A 562 -18.35 -15.13 17.53
N ASN A 563 -18.38 -14.67 18.77
CA ASN A 563 -19.61 -14.41 19.52
C ASN A 563 -20.13 -12.98 19.34
N ASN A 564 -19.41 -12.12 18.62
CA ASN A 564 -19.83 -10.76 18.31
C ASN A 564 -20.74 -10.75 17.07
N THR A 565 -21.97 -11.24 17.23
CA THR A 565 -22.95 -11.45 16.14
C THR A 565 -23.33 -10.18 15.39
N ARG A 566 -23.02 -8.99 15.94
CA ARG A 566 -23.18 -7.71 15.25
C ARG A 566 -22.27 -7.58 14.01
N PHE A 567 -21.07 -8.16 14.07
CA PHE A 567 -20.08 -8.01 13.00
C PHE A 567 -19.84 -9.29 12.20
N VAL A 568 -20.16 -10.45 12.78
CA VAL A 568 -20.03 -11.76 12.12
C VAL A 568 -21.14 -11.95 11.09
N TYR A 569 -20.79 -12.50 9.93
CA TYR A 569 -21.72 -12.71 8.83
C TYR A 569 -21.50 -14.05 8.12
N GLN A 570 -22.43 -14.40 7.25
CA GLN A 570 -22.39 -15.61 6.44
C GLN A 570 -21.90 -15.31 5.02
N TYR A 571 -21.04 -16.17 4.48
CA TYR A 571 -20.65 -16.16 3.08
C TYR A 571 -20.91 -17.54 2.42
N PRO A 572 -21.43 -17.57 1.19
CA PRO A 572 -22.09 -16.44 0.52
C PRO A 572 -23.31 -15.96 1.32
N VAL A 573 -23.75 -14.72 1.08
CA VAL A 573 -24.94 -14.19 1.74
C VAL A 573 -26.18 -15.01 1.33
N ASP A 574 -27.16 -15.10 2.23
CA ASP A 574 -28.41 -15.79 1.94
C ASP A 574 -29.13 -15.12 0.76
N LEU A 575 -29.30 -15.88 -0.33
CA LEU A 575 -29.95 -15.42 -1.57
C LEU A 575 -31.35 -14.85 -1.32
N LYS A 576 -32.06 -15.34 -0.30
CA LYS A 576 -33.41 -14.85 0.06
C LYS A 576 -33.38 -13.43 0.65
N LYS A 577 -32.24 -12.99 1.15
CA LYS A 577 -32.04 -11.64 1.72
C LYS A 577 -31.59 -10.62 0.68
N ILE A 578 -31.28 -11.07 -0.54
CA ILE A 578 -30.84 -10.21 -1.62
C ILE A 578 -32.09 -9.54 -2.23
N PRO A 579 -32.16 -8.19 -2.26
CA PRO A 579 -33.29 -7.48 -2.84
C PRO A 579 -33.52 -7.88 -4.30
N VAL A 580 -34.79 -8.10 -4.69
CA VAL A 580 -35.16 -8.53 -6.05
C VAL A 580 -34.63 -7.57 -7.12
N GLN A 581 -34.57 -6.26 -6.84
CA GLN A 581 -33.99 -5.25 -7.75
C GLN A 581 -32.50 -5.46 -8.10
N LEU A 582 -31.80 -6.36 -7.41
CA LEU A 582 -30.44 -6.77 -7.75
C LEU A 582 -30.40 -8.01 -8.66
N SER A 583 -31.55 -8.57 -9.07
CA SER A 583 -31.63 -9.68 -10.04
C SER A 583 -30.99 -9.29 -11.37
N ASN A 584 -30.37 -10.26 -12.05
CA ASN A 584 -29.64 -10.05 -13.31
C ASN A 584 -30.55 -9.99 -14.53
N ASP A 585 -31.59 -9.18 -14.44
CA ASP A 585 -32.53 -8.96 -15.52
C ASP A 585 -31.99 -7.80 -16.35
N GLY A 586 -30.95 -8.10 -17.16
CA GLY A 586 -30.48 -7.16 -18.17
C GLY A 586 -31.65 -6.59 -18.97
N PHE A 587 -31.52 -5.34 -19.43
CA PHE A 587 -32.58 -4.77 -20.26
C PHE A 587 -32.19 -4.87 -21.74
N PRO A 588 -33.10 -5.33 -22.61
CA PRO A 588 -32.78 -5.60 -24.00
C PRO A 588 -32.42 -4.31 -24.72
N VAL A 589 -31.22 -4.28 -25.29
CA VAL A 589 -30.76 -3.24 -26.21
C VAL A 589 -30.58 -3.84 -27.60
N ASP A 590 -30.93 -3.07 -28.62
CA ASP A 590 -30.77 -3.42 -30.03
C ASP A 590 -30.11 -2.27 -30.78
N GLU A 591 -29.88 -2.45 -32.09
CA GLU A 591 -29.25 -1.41 -32.91
C GLU A 591 -30.02 -0.10 -32.97
N HIS A 592 -31.34 -0.12 -32.73
CA HIS A 592 -32.22 1.05 -32.79
C HIS A 592 -32.18 1.87 -31.49
N ASN A 593 -32.13 1.22 -30.33
CA ASN A 593 -32.21 1.89 -29.03
C ASN A 593 -30.85 2.09 -28.33
N LEU A 594 -29.80 1.35 -28.73
CA LEU A 594 -28.52 1.33 -28.02
C LEU A 594 -27.91 2.73 -27.84
N MET A 595 -27.82 3.53 -28.91
CA MET A 595 -27.22 4.86 -28.80
C MET A 595 -28.02 5.82 -27.92
N SER A 596 -29.35 5.66 -27.86
CA SER A 596 -30.20 6.44 -26.96
C SER A 596 -29.90 6.09 -25.51
N GLU A 597 -29.81 4.80 -25.20
CA GLU A 597 -29.49 4.31 -23.85
C GLU A 597 -28.07 4.68 -23.42
N ILE A 598 -27.06 4.51 -24.30
CA ILE A 598 -25.68 4.96 -24.03
C ILE A 598 -25.69 6.44 -23.68
N SER A 599 -26.26 7.29 -24.54
CA SER A 599 -26.26 8.74 -24.32
C SER A 599 -26.99 9.13 -23.03
N ARG A 600 -28.06 8.42 -22.68
CA ARG A 600 -28.84 8.66 -21.46
C ARG A 600 -28.08 8.28 -20.18
N ARG A 601 -27.29 7.21 -20.21
CA ARG A 601 -26.74 6.53 -19.02
C ARG A 601 -25.21 6.62 -18.86
N TYR A 602 -24.52 7.16 -19.87
CA TYR A 602 -23.08 7.39 -19.81
C TYR A 602 -22.75 8.75 -19.19
N ILE A 603 -22.00 8.74 -18.09
CA ILE A 603 -21.42 9.94 -17.47
C ILE A 603 -19.94 9.99 -17.87
N GLY A 604 -19.60 11.01 -18.66
CA GLY A 604 -18.36 11.08 -19.43
C GLY A 604 -17.13 11.43 -18.64
N ASN A 605 -16.04 11.69 -19.36
CA ASN A 605 -14.82 12.32 -18.85
C ASN A 605 -14.13 13.04 -20.01
N LYS A 606 -13.55 14.22 -19.75
CA LYS A 606 -12.92 15.06 -20.78
C LYS A 606 -11.71 14.41 -21.44
N ASP A 607 -11.07 13.47 -20.74
CA ASP A 607 -9.89 12.75 -21.21
C ASP A 607 -10.27 11.56 -22.13
N VAL A 608 -11.56 11.23 -22.25
CA VAL A 608 -12.07 10.19 -23.15
C VAL A 608 -12.57 10.87 -24.43
N THR A 609 -11.88 10.63 -25.55
CA THR A 609 -12.11 11.31 -26.83
C THR A 609 -12.33 10.32 -27.96
N TYR A 610 -12.79 10.79 -29.12
CA TYR A 610 -12.94 9.91 -30.28
C TYR A 610 -11.61 9.29 -30.71
N GLU A 611 -10.52 10.06 -30.62
CA GLU A 611 -9.17 9.67 -30.98
C GLU A 611 -8.47 8.83 -29.90
N ASP A 612 -8.89 8.96 -28.64
CA ASP A 612 -8.30 8.26 -27.50
C ASP A 612 -9.36 7.68 -26.56
N ARG A 613 -9.27 6.36 -26.31
CA ARG A 613 -10.14 5.61 -25.38
C ARG A 613 -11.59 5.38 -25.84
N MET A 614 -11.94 5.66 -27.10
CA MET A 614 -13.23 5.28 -27.70
C MET A 614 -13.06 4.29 -28.85
N LEU A 615 -13.86 3.21 -28.86
CA LEU A 615 -13.88 2.21 -29.93
C LEU A 615 -15.31 1.93 -30.44
N GLY A 616 -15.48 1.89 -31.76
CA GLY A 616 -16.76 1.51 -32.39
C GLY A 616 -17.84 2.58 -32.41
N PHE A 617 -17.50 3.82 -32.06
CA PHE A 617 -18.36 5.00 -32.20
C PHE A 617 -18.01 5.76 -33.48
N SER A 618 -18.98 6.41 -34.11
CA SER A 618 -18.74 7.41 -35.16
C SER A 618 -18.48 8.79 -34.54
N LYS A 619 -17.90 9.72 -35.30
CA LYS A 619 -17.76 11.12 -34.88
C LYS A 619 -19.10 11.80 -34.59
N MET A 620 -20.21 11.33 -35.17
CA MET A 620 -21.54 11.85 -34.87
C MET A 620 -22.06 11.31 -33.54
N ASP A 621 -21.79 10.04 -33.22
CA ASP A 621 -22.16 9.43 -31.95
C ASP A 621 -21.50 10.17 -30.78
N THR A 622 -20.20 10.47 -30.88
CA THR A 622 -19.44 11.14 -29.82
C THR A 622 -19.87 12.58 -29.55
N ARG A 623 -20.64 13.21 -30.45
CA ARG A 623 -21.25 14.53 -30.20
C ARG A 623 -22.47 14.45 -29.28
N ARG A 624 -23.09 13.27 -29.17
CA ARG A 624 -24.27 13.01 -28.32
C ARG A 624 -23.91 12.55 -26.90
N LEU A 625 -22.67 12.11 -26.71
CA LEU A 625 -22.19 11.62 -25.42
C LEU A 625 -21.73 12.77 -24.52
N ASP A 626 -21.93 12.60 -23.23
CA ASP A 626 -21.34 13.48 -22.23
C ASP A 626 -19.80 13.40 -22.29
N LYS A 627 -19.16 14.55 -22.18
CA LYS A 627 -17.71 14.71 -22.18
C LYS A 627 -17.18 15.28 -20.89
N ASN A 628 -18.04 15.77 -20.00
CA ASN A 628 -17.60 16.52 -18.84
C ASN A 628 -17.66 15.70 -17.55
N GLY A 629 -18.54 14.71 -17.47
CA GLY A 629 -18.57 13.77 -16.35
C GLY A 629 -19.21 14.28 -15.07
N PHE A 630 -19.98 15.38 -15.15
CA PHE A 630 -20.70 15.96 -14.02
C PHE A 630 -22.13 15.41 -13.94
N ILE A 631 -22.62 15.19 -12.73
CA ILE A 631 -24.05 14.95 -12.50
C ILE A 631 -24.83 16.26 -12.62
N HIS A 632 -25.98 16.24 -13.29
CA HIS A 632 -26.86 17.40 -13.36
C HIS A 632 -27.50 17.70 -12.01
N THR A 633 -27.10 18.80 -11.39
CA THR A 633 -27.61 19.24 -10.09
C THR A 633 -27.46 20.75 -9.91
N GLU A 634 -28.33 21.34 -9.09
CA GLU A 634 -28.20 22.73 -8.63
C GLU A 634 -27.53 22.83 -7.25
N ASP A 635 -27.30 21.71 -6.59
CA ASP A 635 -26.65 21.65 -5.28
C ASP A 635 -25.13 21.81 -5.41
N ASN A 636 -24.51 22.45 -4.42
CA ASN A 636 -23.08 22.37 -4.19
C ASN A 636 -22.71 20.97 -3.66
N VAL A 637 -22.84 19.95 -4.49
CA VAL A 637 -22.54 18.55 -4.16
C VAL A 637 -21.38 18.03 -5.01
N VAL A 638 -20.52 17.23 -4.38
CA VAL A 638 -19.45 16.49 -5.04
C VAL A 638 -19.49 15.02 -4.61
N PHE A 639 -18.99 14.14 -5.47
CA PHE A 639 -19.02 12.69 -5.28
C PHE A 639 -17.59 12.16 -5.20
N LEU A 640 -17.27 11.50 -4.09
CA LEU A 640 -15.98 10.85 -3.90
C LEU A 640 -16.08 9.41 -4.41
N THR A 641 -15.20 9.04 -5.33
CA THR A 641 -15.18 7.69 -5.90
C THR A 641 -13.79 7.09 -5.87
N PHE A 642 -13.71 5.78 -5.65
CA PHE A 642 -12.47 5.06 -5.45
C PHE A 642 -12.42 3.84 -6.36
N ASP A 643 -11.34 3.69 -7.11
CA ASP A 643 -11.12 2.59 -8.05
C ASP A 643 -10.13 1.57 -7.49
N ASP A 644 -10.15 0.39 -8.11
CA ASP A 644 -9.28 -0.76 -7.90
C ASP A 644 -9.66 -1.70 -6.73
N TRP A 645 -8.64 -2.26 -6.09
CA TRP A 645 -8.70 -3.09 -4.90
C TRP A 645 -7.40 -2.86 -4.11
N GLY A 646 -7.45 -3.04 -2.80
CA GLY A 646 -6.30 -2.79 -1.92
C GLY A 646 -6.34 -3.64 -0.66
N THR A 647 -5.47 -3.33 0.29
CA THR A 647 -5.43 -4.01 1.59
C THR A 647 -6.02 -3.17 2.71
N ASP A 648 -6.19 -3.78 3.88
CA ASP A 648 -6.60 -3.08 5.10
C ASP A 648 -5.68 -1.87 5.40
N ALA A 649 -4.39 -1.93 5.04
CA ALA A 649 -3.44 -0.84 5.27
C ALA A 649 -3.83 0.48 4.57
N ALA A 650 -4.44 0.41 3.38
CA ALA A 650 -4.89 1.58 2.63
C ALA A 650 -6.36 1.88 2.88
N LEU A 651 -7.24 0.88 2.70
CA LEU A 651 -8.69 1.10 2.74
C LEU A 651 -9.19 1.49 4.12
N ASN A 652 -8.62 0.93 5.20
CA ASN A 652 -9.07 1.26 6.54
C ASN A 652 -8.88 2.75 6.87
N LYS A 653 -7.80 3.35 6.35
CA LYS A 653 -7.51 4.79 6.50
C LYS A 653 -8.52 5.64 5.76
N ILE A 654 -8.84 5.29 4.52
CA ILE A 654 -9.86 5.97 3.72
C ILE A 654 -11.22 5.88 4.42
N MET A 655 -11.64 4.67 4.84
CA MET A 655 -12.90 4.45 5.53
C MET A 655 -12.98 5.20 6.87
N TYR A 656 -11.89 5.26 7.63
CA TYR A 656 -11.82 6.07 8.86
C TYR A 656 -12.06 7.56 8.57
N VAL A 657 -11.34 8.13 7.58
CA VAL A 657 -11.49 9.55 7.21
C VAL A 657 -12.90 9.85 6.72
N LEU A 658 -13.48 8.99 5.87
CA LEU A 658 -14.86 9.16 5.41
C LEU A 658 -15.85 9.13 6.59
N ARG A 659 -15.69 8.19 7.54
CA ARG A 659 -16.53 8.10 8.74
C ARG A 659 -16.39 9.34 9.63
N LYS A 660 -15.16 9.80 9.87
CA LYS A 660 -14.84 11.01 10.66
C LYS A 660 -15.59 12.24 10.14
N HIS A 661 -15.68 12.40 8.83
CA HIS A 661 -16.31 13.54 8.16
C HIS A 661 -17.78 13.30 7.76
N HIS A 662 -18.39 12.21 8.23
CA HIS A 662 -19.74 11.80 7.84
C HIS A 662 -19.94 11.76 6.30
N ALA A 663 -18.88 11.45 5.57
CA ALA A 663 -18.83 11.44 4.12
C ALA A 663 -19.09 10.03 3.57
N THR A 664 -19.73 9.96 2.42
CA THR A 664 -19.96 8.70 1.69
C THR A 664 -19.08 8.62 0.45
N GLY A 665 -18.61 7.42 0.11
CA GLY A 665 -17.93 7.15 -1.16
C GLY A 665 -18.66 6.13 -2.02
N THR A 666 -18.33 6.12 -3.31
CA THR A 666 -18.65 5.01 -4.23
C THR A 666 -17.37 4.29 -4.62
N PHE A 667 -17.26 3.01 -4.30
CA PHE A 667 -16.08 2.19 -4.56
C PHE A 667 -16.35 1.30 -5.78
N PHE A 668 -15.59 1.48 -6.85
CA PHE A 668 -15.62 0.63 -8.03
C PHE A 668 -14.57 -0.46 -7.89
N ILE A 669 -15.02 -1.69 -7.69
CA ILE A 669 -14.19 -2.78 -7.19
C ILE A 669 -13.67 -3.67 -8.32
N ILE A 670 -12.36 -3.93 -8.33
CA ILE A 670 -11.78 -5.06 -9.08
C ILE A 670 -12.03 -6.35 -8.29
N THR A 671 -12.75 -7.29 -8.88
CA THR A 671 -13.27 -8.46 -8.13
C THR A 671 -12.42 -9.73 -8.23
N ASN A 672 -11.30 -9.75 -8.97
CA ASN A 672 -10.48 -10.97 -9.04
C ASN A 672 -9.91 -11.39 -7.67
N ASN A 673 -9.66 -10.43 -6.78
CA ASN A 673 -8.98 -10.66 -5.49
C ASN A 673 -9.84 -10.38 -4.25
N VAL A 674 -11.11 -9.98 -4.39
CA VAL A 674 -11.97 -9.67 -3.23
C VAL A 674 -12.21 -10.88 -2.32
N LEU A 675 -12.11 -12.10 -2.86
CA LEU A 675 -12.29 -13.33 -2.09
C LEU A 675 -11.11 -13.65 -1.15
N TYR A 676 -9.94 -13.03 -1.35
CA TYR A 676 -8.86 -13.12 -0.35
C TYR A 676 -9.18 -12.31 0.91
N ASN A 677 -10.10 -11.35 0.82
CA ASN A 677 -10.51 -10.50 1.93
C ASN A 677 -11.99 -10.03 1.78
N PRO A 678 -12.96 -10.96 1.89
CA PRO A 678 -14.37 -10.61 1.76
C PRO A 678 -14.84 -9.71 2.91
N ASN A 679 -14.17 -9.81 4.07
CA ASN A 679 -14.41 -8.96 5.24
C ASN A 679 -14.25 -7.47 4.90
N LEU A 680 -13.22 -7.13 4.12
CA LEU A 680 -12.97 -5.74 3.72
C LEU A 680 -14.07 -5.19 2.80
N LEU A 681 -14.48 -5.96 1.77
CA LEU A 681 -15.57 -5.53 0.88
C LEU A 681 -16.88 -5.36 1.65
N ARG A 682 -17.21 -6.30 2.54
CA ARG A 682 -18.40 -6.19 3.37
C ARG A 682 -18.33 -5.00 4.32
N THR A 683 -17.15 -4.68 4.84
CA THR A 683 -16.94 -3.50 5.70
C THR A 683 -17.25 -2.20 4.94
N ILE A 684 -16.82 -2.07 3.67
CA ILE A 684 -17.14 -0.91 2.82
C ILE A 684 -18.68 -0.72 2.76
N ALA A 685 -19.43 -1.79 2.46
CA ALA A 685 -20.89 -1.74 2.41
C ALA A 685 -21.52 -1.37 3.76
N MET A 686 -21.09 -2.05 4.85
CA MET A 686 -21.65 -1.85 6.19
C MET A 686 -21.36 -0.47 6.78
N GLN A 687 -20.33 0.22 6.31
CA GLN A 687 -20.04 1.61 6.68
C GLN A 687 -20.84 2.65 5.88
N GLY A 688 -21.79 2.21 5.04
CA GLY A 688 -22.71 3.11 4.34
C GLY A 688 -22.25 3.55 2.96
N HIS A 689 -21.16 2.99 2.44
CA HIS A 689 -20.63 3.32 1.13
C HIS A 689 -21.34 2.53 0.01
N GLN A 690 -21.25 3.04 -1.22
CA GLN A 690 -21.79 2.36 -2.40
C GLN A 690 -20.72 1.51 -3.06
N ILE A 691 -21.14 0.38 -3.63
CA ILE A 691 -20.27 -0.55 -4.35
C ILE A 691 -20.71 -0.58 -5.82
N GLY A 692 -19.79 -0.27 -6.72
CA GLY A 692 -19.90 -0.47 -8.17
C GLY A 692 -18.85 -1.47 -8.65
N SER A 693 -18.97 -1.92 -9.90
CA SER A 693 -17.97 -2.82 -10.50
C SER A 693 -16.90 -2.04 -11.28
N HIS A 694 -15.66 -2.48 -11.15
CA HIS A 694 -14.53 -2.13 -12.01
C HIS A 694 -14.02 -3.34 -12.81
N SER A 695 -14.94 -4.25 -13.14
CA SER A 695 -14.66 -5.53 -13.81
C SER A 695 -13.94 -6.57 -12.91
N ASP A 696 -13.85 -7.82 -13.36
CA ASP A 696 -13.14 -8.86 -12.60
C ASP A 696 -11.65 -8.86 -12.90
N GLN A 697 -11.29 -8.91 -14.17
CA GLN A 697 -9.91 -8.99 -14.65
C GLN A 697 -9.27 -7.63 -14.89
N HIS A 698 -9.99 -6.52 -14.66
CA HIS A 698 -9.52 -5.14 -14.87
C HIS A 698 -9.00 -4.89 -16.30
N LYS A 699 -9.64 -5.53 -17.28
CA LYS A 699 -9.28 -5.38 -18.70
C LYS A 699 -10.03 -4.17 -19.29
N ALA A 700 -9.28 -3.22 -19.85
CA ALA A 700 -9.83 -2.06 -20.54
C ALA A 700 -10.68 -2.50 -21.75
N MET A 701 -11.81 -1.86 -22.07
CA MET A 701 -12.60 -2.26 -23.25
C MET A 701 -11.83 -2.10 -24.57
N ALA A 702 -10.94 -1.11 -24.62
CA ALA A 702 -10.11 -0.82 -25.77
C ALA A 702 -8.72 -0.35 -25.34
N VAL A 703 -7.72 -0.65 -26.16
CA VAL A 703 -6.34 -0.17 -26.01
C VAL A 703 -5.84 0.38 -27.33
N ARG A 704 -4.90 1.32 -27.27
CA ARG A 704 -4.24 1.86 -28.45
C ARG A 704 -3.13 0.92 -28.91
N GLU A 705 -3.27 0.36 -30.10
CA GLU A 705 -2.26 -0.50 -30.69
C GLU A 705 -1.02 0.31 -31.06
N GLN A 706 0.17 -0.10 -30.60
CA GLN A 706 1.41 0.65 -30.80
C GLN A 706 1.81 0.80 -32.28
N LYS A 707 1.51 -0.19 -33.12
CA LYS A 707 1.93 -0.20 -34.54
C LYS A 707 1.08 0.71 -35.42
N THR A 708 -0.24 0.68 -35.23
CA THR A 708 -1.18 1.42 -36.09
C THR A 708 -1.69 2.70 -35.44
N GLY A 709 -1.50 2.86 -34.13
CA GLY A 709 -2.06 3.94 -33.33
C GLY A 709 -3.58 3.89 -33.19
N LYS A 710 -4.24 2.85 -33.71
CA LYS A 710 -5.70 2.67 -33.67
C LYS A 710 -6.14 2.06 -32.35
N GLN A 711 -7.36 2.38 -31.93
CA GLN A 711 -8.00 1.69 -30.83
C GLN A 711 -8.42 0.28 -31.28
N VAL A 712 -8.10 -0.73 -30.48
CA VAL A 712 -8.46 -2.13 -30.71
C VAL A 712 -9.11 -2.70 -29.45
N LYS A 713 -10.05 -3.64 -29.61
CA LYS A 713 -10.67 -4.33 -28.49
C LYS A 713 -9.64 -5.22 -27.79
N THR A 714 -9.74 -5.33 -26.46
CA THR A 714 -8.89 -6.24 -25.67
C THR A 714 -9.50 -7.62 -25.49
N GLN A 715 -10.83 -7.69 -25.62
CA GLN A 715 -11.66 -8.88 -25.40
C GLN A 715 -12.79 -8.89 -26.42
N ASP A 716 -13.34 -10.07 -26.70
CA ASP A 716 -14.59 -10.19 -27.45
C ASP A 716 -15.83 -10.05 -26.54
N LYS A 717 -17.01 -10.11 -27.17
CA LYS A 717 -18.30 -9.89 -26.51
C LYS A 717 -18.56 -10.92 -25.41
N GLU A 718 -18.23 -12.20 -25.66
CA GLU A 718 -18.51 -13.30 -24.73
C GLU A 718 -17.54 -13.27 -23.55
N GLU A 719 -16.24 -13.06 -23.80
CA GLU A 719 -15.22 -12.94 -22.75
C GLU A 719 -15.53 -11.76 -21.83
N TYR A 720 -15.91 -10.61 -22.40
CA TYR A 720 -16.26 -9.44 -21.61
C TYR A 720 -17.55 -9.64 -20.81
N GLY A 721 -18.57 -10.29 -21.40
CA GLY A 721 -19.80 -10.64 -20.67
C GLY A 721 -19.54 -11.54 -19.47
N LYS A 722 -18.67 -12.56 -19.63
CA LYS A 722 -18.25 -13.45 -18.53
C LYS A 722 -17.51 -12.71 -17.42
N ASP A 723 -16.62 -11.79 -17.77
CA ASP A 723 -15.89 -10.93 -16.81
C ASP A 723 -16.87 -10.10 -15.96
N LEU A 724 -17.81 -9.43 -16.63
CA LEU A 724 -18.81 -8.55 -16.02
C LEU A 724 -19.81 -9.31 -15.13
N ALA A 725 -20.29 -10.47 -15.58
CA ALA A 725 -21.17 -11.34 -14.81
C ALA A 725 -20.46 -11.91 -13.57
N THR A 726 -19.21 -12.37 -13.74
CA THR A 726 -18.38 -12.87 -12.62
C THR A 726 -18.16 -11.78 -11.58
N SER A 727 -17.85 -10.57 -12.04
CA SER A 727 -17.64 -9.42 -11.15
C SER A 727 -18.88 -9.13 -10.31
N TYR A 728 -20.03 -8.97 -10.96
CA TYR A 728 -21.26 -8.65 -10.26
C TYR A 728 -21.69 -9.76 -9.28
N LYS A 729 -21.54 -11.03 -9.68
CA LYS A 729 -21.83 -12.19 -8.82
C LYS A 729 -20.99 -12.17 -7.53
N LYS A 730 -19.70 -11.87 -7.60
CA LYS A 730 -18.82 -11.77 -6.41
C LYS A 730 -19.24 -10.63 -5.48
N LEU A 731 -19.61 -9.47 -6.03
CA LEU A 731 -20.11 -8.33 -5.23
C LEU A 731 -21.38 -8.71 -4.47
N ILE A 732 -22.37 -9.28 -5.17
CA ILE A 732 -23.63 -9.73 -4.58
C ILE A 732 -23.40 -10.81 -3.53
N ALA A 733 -22.55 -11.81 -3.80
CA ALA A 733 -22.30 -12.92 -2.88
C ALA A 733 -21.74 -12.46 -1.52
N ILE A 734 -21.10 -11.29 -1.45
CA ILE A 734 -20.51 -10.74 -0.21
C ILE A 734 -21.41 -9.68 0.42
N THR A 735 -22.12 -8.88 -0.38
CA THR A 735 -22.74 -7.63 0.08
C THR A 735 -24.18 -7.42 -0.38
N GLY A 736 -24.77 -8.37 -1.11
CA GLY A 736 -26.12 -8.25 -1.68
C GLY A 736 -27.23 -8.13 -0.64
N ASP A 737 -27.01 -8.56 0.59
CA ASP A 737 -27.94 -8.42 1.73
C ASP A 737 -27.79 -7.08 2.49
N VAL A 738 -26.80 -6.26 2.13
CA VAL A 738 -26.51 -5.00 2.84
C VAL A 738 -27.29 -3.85 2.22
N THR A 739 -28.10 -3.18 3.03
CA THR A 739 -28.85 -1.97 2.66
C THR A 739 -28.41 -0.78 3.50
N VAL A 740 -28.38 0.40 2.88
CA VAL A 740 -27.97 1.68 3.45
C VAL A 740 -29.04 2.70 3.09
N ASN A 741 -29.74 3.22 4.10
CA ASN A 741 -30.88 4.14 3.95
C ASN A 741 -31.97 3.57 3.02
N GLY A 742 -32.34 2.30 3.21
CA GLY A 742 -33.37 1.63 2.42
C GLY A 742 -32.97 1.24 0.99
N LYS A 743 -31.76 1.59 0.53
CA LYS A 743 -31.22 1.23 -0.78
C LYS A 743 -30.11 0.20 -0.66
N PRO A 744 -29.95 -0.74 -1.60
CA PRO A 744 -28.81 -1.65 -1.62
C PRO A 744 -27.47 -0.92 -1.62
N ALA A 745 -26.47 -1.46 -0.91
CA ALA A 745 -25.10 -0.94 -0.96
C ALA A 745 -24.46 -1.23 -2.34
N VAL A 746 -24.71 -2.42 -2.89
CA VAL A 746 -24.31 -2.79 -4.26
C VAL A 746 -25.22 -2.09 -5.26
N THR A 747 -24.59 -1.47 -6.25
CA THR A 747 -25.26 -0.75 -7.34
C THR A 747 -25.04 -1.47 -8.66
N ARG A 748 -25.82 -1.10 -9.67
CA ARG A 748 -25.57 -1.46 -11.08
C ARG A 748 -24.63 -0.45 -11.77
N PHE A 749 -23.80 0.25 -11.01
CA PHE A 749 -22.84 1.19 -11.58
C PHE A 749 -21.58 0.46 -12.03
N PHE A 750 -21.07 0.87 -13.18
CA PHE A 750 -19.84 0.36 -13.75
C PHE A 750 -18.89 1.51 -14.04
N ARG A 751 -17.62 1.34 -13.72
CA ARG A 751 -16.55 2.20 -14.21
C ARG A 751 -15.66 1.39 -15.15
N PRO A 752 -15.47 1.82 -16.40
CA PRO A 752 -14.58 1.13 -17.32
C PRO A 752 -13.11 1.19 -16.85
N PRO A 753 -12.39 0.06 -16.82
CA PRO A 753 -10.94 0.06 -16.61
C PRO A 753 -10.25 1.00 -17.60
N THR A 754 -9.30 1.79 -17.09
CA THR A 754 -8.60 2.87 -17.81
C THR A 754 -9.54 3.92 -18.44
N LEU A 755 -10.82 3.98 -18.04
CA LEU A 755 -11.86 4.82 -18.63
C LEU A 755 -12.11 4.54 -20.13
N ALA A 756 -11.53 3.47 -20.69
CA ALA A 756 -11.70 3.13 -22.10
C ALA A 756 -13.08 2.54 -22.35
N ILE A 757 -13.78 3.11 -23.33
CA ILE A 757 -15.14 2.74 -23.69
C ILE A 757 -15.22 2.17 -25.10
N SER A 758 -16.18 1.27 -25.33
CA SER A 758 -16.50 0.78 -26.67
C SER A 758 -17.99 0.56 -26.86
N LYS A 759 -18.50 0.74 -28.08
CA LYS A 759 -19.93 0.53 -28.39
C LYS A 759 -20.38 -0.89 -28.03
N MET A 760 -19.57 -1.90 -28.35
CA MET A 760 -19.79 -3.30 -27.96
C MET A 760 -19.78 -3.46 -26.43
N GLY A 761 -18.85 -2.81 -25.73
CA GLY A 761 -18.78 -2.89 -24.27
C GLY A 761 -20.04 -2.36 -23.58
N PHE A 762 -20.66 -1.29 -24.09
CA PHE A 762 -21.95 -0.81 -23.57
C PHE A 762 -23.09 -1.80 -23.80
N GLU A 763 -23.16 -2.39 -25.00
CA GLU A 763 -24.15 -3.42 -25.32
C GLU A 763 -24.07 -4.57 -24.30
N VAL A 764 -22.87 -5.10 -24.07
CA VAL A 764 -22.64 -6.18 -23.09
C VAL A 764 -22.96 -5.75 -21.66
N LEU A 765 -22.61 -4.52 -21.27
CA LEU A 765 -22.92 -3.99 -19.95
C LEU A 765 -24.44 -3.97 -19.70
N PHE A 766 -25.23 -3.49 -20.66
CA PHE A 766 -26.69 -3.44 -20.55
C PHE A 766 -27.32 -4.83 -20.57
N GLU A 767 -26.83 -5.75 -21.41
CA GLU A 767 -27.22 -7.16 -21.40
C GLU A 767 -26.92 -7.86 -20.05
N ASN A 768 -25.90 -7.40 -19.32
CA ASN A 768 -25.55 -7.87 -17.97
C ASN A 768 -26.18 -7.02 -16.85
N GLY A 769 -27.17 -6.18 -17.17
CA GLY A 769 -27.96 -5.42 -16.20
C GLY A 769 -27.23 -4.26 -15.53
N TYR A 770 -26.05 -3.85 -16.02
CA TYR A 770 -25.44 -2.60 -15.57
C TYR A 770 -26.26 -1.41 -16.06
N GLU A 771 -26.43 -0.41 -15.20
CA GLU A 771 -27.36 0.68 -15.42
C GLU A 771 -26.67 1.99 -15.79
N TYR A 772 -25.58 2.34 -15.10
CA TYR A 772 -24.85 3.59 -15.35
C TYR A 772 -23.36 3.30 -15.54
N ILE A 773 -22.79 3.92 -16.57
CA ILE A 773 -21.37 3.83 -16.88
C ILE A 773 -20.74 5.18 -16.52
N ILE A 774 -19.84 5.19 -15.53
CA ILE A 774 -19.42 6.42 -14.84
C ILE A 774 -17.91 6.60 -14.96
N CYS A 775 -17.45 7.45 -15.88
CA CYS A 775 -16.04 7.80 -16.02
C CYS A 775 -15.59 8.97 -15.12
N GLY A 776 -16.53 9.76 -14.60
CA GLY A 776 -16.28 10.86 -13.65
C GLY A 776 -15.63 12.11 -14.26
N SER A 777 -15.66 13.23 -13.53
CA SER A 777 -15.28 14.54 -14.06
C SER A 777 -13.81 14.89 -13.87
N SER A 778 -13.13 14.31 -12.87
CA SER A 778 -11.72 14.63 -12.57
C SER A 778 -10.97 13.45 -11.97
N ASN A 779 -9.78 13.18 -12.51
CA ASN A 779 -8.84 12.21 -11.92
C ASN A 779 -7.87 12.93 -10.97
N SER A 780 -7.68 12.37 -9.77
CA SER A 780 -6.76 12.91 -8.77
C SER A 780 -5.30 12.53 -9.02
N TYR A 781 -5.05 11.48 -9.82
CA TYR A 781 -3.74 10.85 -10.01
C TYR A 781 -3.01 10.58 -8.69
N ASP A 782 -3.75 10.21 -7.66
CA ASP A 782 -3.28 9.98 -6.30
C ASP A 782 -2.19 8.89 -6.20
N TYR A 783 -2.29 7.84 -7.01
CA TYR A 783 -1.23 6.83 -7.16
C TYR A 783 0.08 7.35 -7.77
N LYS A 784 0.09 8.58 -8.31
CA LYS A 784 1.29 9.28 -8.81
C LYS A 784 1.65 10.49 -7.95
N ALA A 785 0.90 10.77 -6.90
CA ALA A 785 1.15 11.94 -6.07
C ALA A 785 2.48 11.76 -5.34
N GLU A 786 3.38 12.72 -5.50
CA GLU A 786 4.69 12.70 -4.84
C GLU A 786 4.56 13.08 -3.36
N ASN A 787 3.60 13.95 -3.03
CA ASN A 787 3.32 14.38 -1.67
C ASN A 787 1.86 14.82 -1.48
N VAL A 788 1.43 14.90 -0.21
CA VAL A 788 0.07 15.29 0.16
C VAL A 788 -0.33 16.68 -0.34
N THR A 789 0.60 17.64 -0.43
CA THR A 789 0.29 19.01 -0.86
C THR A 789 -0.10 19.04 -2.34
N GLN A 790 0.64 18.31 -3.17
CA GLN A 790 0.31 18.15 -4.59
C GLN A 790 -1.08 17.52 -4.73
N LEU A 791 -1.37 16.45 -4.00
CA LEU A 791 -2.65 15.76 -4.09
C LEU A 791 -3.82 16.65 -3.64
N VAL A 792 -3.67 17.40 -2.55
CA VAL A 792 -4.69 18.37 -2.10
C VAL A 792 -4.97 19.42 -3.16
N ARG A 793 -3.94 19.92 -3.87
CA ARG A 793 -4.14 20.87 -4.99
C ARG A 793 -4.90 20.22 -6.14
N THR A 794 -4.56 18.99 -6.53
CA THR A 794 -5.27 18.28 -7.61
C THR A 794 -6.75 18.02 -7.25
N ILE A 795 -7.03 17.62 -6.01
CA ILE A 795 -8.40 17.42 -5.51
C ILE A 795 -9.16 18.75 -5.53
N LYS A 796 -8.53 19.84 -5.05
CA LYS A 796 -9.11 21.18 -5.08
C LYS A 796 -9.46 21.60 -6.50
N ASP A 797 -8.55 21.41 -7.46
CA ASP A 797 -8.77 21.75 -8.87
C ASP A 797 -9.87 20.89 -9.51
N GLY A 798 -10.08 19.66 -9.03
CA GLY A 798 -11.19 18.80 -9.44
C GLY A 798 -12.56 19.31 -8.96
N ILE A 799 -12.61 19.98 -7.82
CA ILE A 799 -13.86 20.44 -7.18
C ILE A 799 -14.17 21.90 -7.47
N TYR A 800 -13.17 22.77 -7.58
CA TYR A 800 -13.39 24.21 -7.74
C TYR A 800 -13.05 24.71 -9.15
N THR A 801 -13.75 25.74 -9.60
CA THR A 801 -13.34 26.56 -10.74
C THR A 801 -12.16 27.46 -10.37
N LYS A 802 -11.55 28.13 -11.37
CA LYS A 802 -10.46 29.09 -11.12
C LYS A 802 -10.91 30.27 -10.25
N ASP A 803 -12.19 30.61 -10.32
CA ASP A 803 -12.82 31.70 -9.57
C ASP A 803 -13.26 31.26 -8.16
N GLY A 804 -13.04 29.98 -7.80
CA GLY A 804 -13.35 29.44 -6.48
C GLY A 804 -14.77 28.92 -6.30
N GLU A 805 -15.57 28.84 -7.36
CA GLU A 805 -16.92 28.26 -7.33
C GLU A 805 -16.88 26.73 -7.32
N VAL A 806 -17.83 26.09 -6.63
CA VAL A 806 -17.97 24.63 -6.64
C VAL A 806 -18.43 24.17 -8.02
N LYS A 807 -17.71 23.21 -8.60
CA LYS A 807 -18.14 22.44 -9.78
C LYS A 807 -19.22 21.46 -9.35
N LYS A 808 -20.46 21.94 -9.35
CA LYS A 808 -21.65 21.18 -8.93
C LYS A 808 -21.73 19.85 -9.68
N GLY A 809 -21.91 18.77 -8.92
CA GLY A 809 -22.00 17.42 -9.47
C GLY A 809 -20.66 16.80 -9.89
N ALA A 810 -19.52 17.37 -9.46
CA ALA A 810 -18.21 16.81 -9.74
C ALA A 810 -18.06 15.39 -9.16
N ILE A 811 -17.51 14.47 -9.95
CA ILE A 811 -17.19 13.11 -9.56
C ILE A 811 -15.67 12.98 -9.57
N LEU A 812 -15.07 12.88 -8.39
CA LEU A 812 -13.63 12.70 -8.22
C LEU A 812 -13.25 11.24 -8.25
N ILE A 813 -12.24 10.91 -9.07
CA ILE A 813 -11.65 9.57 -9.18
C ILE A 813 -10.35 9.55 -8.36
N MET A 814 -10.32 8.65 -7.38
CA MET A 814 -9.17 8.30 -6.56
C MET A 814 -9.00 6.78 -6.60
N HIS A 815 -7.93 6.25 -6.02
CA HIS A 815 -7.64 4.83 -5.97
C HIS A 815 -7.51 4.38 -4.51
N MET A 816 -7.76 3.10 -4.28
CA MET A 816 -7.72 2.50 -2.94
C MET A 816 -6.54 1.51 -2.75
N GLY A 817 -5.62 1.45 -3.71
CA GLY A 817 -4.43 0.58 -3.64
C GLY A 817 -3.37 1.09 -2.66
N ASP A 818 -2.49 0.20 -2.20
CA ASP A 818 -1.41 0.52 -1.24
C ASP A 818 -0.37 1.51 -1.81
N SER A 819 -0.33 1.72 -3.13
CA SER A 819 0.47 2.75 -3.79
C SER A 819 -0.11 4.17 -3.65
N SER A 820 -1.38 4.32 -3.27
CA SER A 820 -2.07 5.61 -3.14
C SER A 820 -1.91 6.16 -1.71
N LEU A 821 -0.66 6.40 -1.32
CA LEU A 821 -0.25 6.65 0.07
C LEU A 821 -0.94 7.86 0.71
N TYR A 822 -1.17 8.91 -0.07
CA TYR A 822 -1.62 10.21 0.44
C TYR A 822 -3.14 10.42 0.41
N THR A 823 -3.91 9.51 -0.18
CA THR A 823 -5.34 9.69 -0.45
C THR A 823 -6.14 9.98 0.82
N ALA A 824 -5.99 9.17 1.86
CA ALA A 824 -6.70 9.38 3.13
C ALA A 824 -6.33 10.72 3.78
N MET A 825 -5.04 11.06 3.83
CA MET A 825 -4.58 12.31 4.44
C MET A 825 -5.03 13.55 3.66
N ALA A 826 -4.97 13.51 2.34
CA ALA A 826 -5.43 14.60 1.50
C ALA A 826 -6.94 14.84 1.64
N LEU A 827 -7.73 13.76 1.75
CA LEU A 827 -9.16 13.84 2.03
C LEU A 827 -9.45 14.43 3.40
N ASP A 828 -8.75 14.01 4.46
CA ASP A 828 -8.94 14.53 5.83
C ASP A 828 -8.68 16.04 5.89
N ILE A 829 -7.55 16.50 5.33
CA ILE A 829 -7.21 17.93 5.24
C ILE A 829 -8.30 18.69 4.50
N PHE A 830 -8.74 18.16 3.35
CA PHE A 830 -9.67 18.86 2.48
C PHE A 830 -11.09 18.91 3.03
N LEU A 831 -11.59 17.82 3.62
CA LEU A 831 -12.90 17.75 4.24
C LEU A 831 -12.95 18.59 5.52
N THR A 832 -11.91 18.54 6.35
CA THR A 832 -11.77 19.44 7.52
C THR A 832 -11.85 20.91 7.09
N ALA A 833 -11.15 21.29 6.02
CA ALA A 833 -11.17 22.66 5.51
C ALA A 833 -12.55 23.07 4.96
N ASN A 834 -13.31 22.14 4.38
CA ASN A 834 -14.67 22.40 3.91
C ASN A 834 -15.68 22.50 5.07
N GLU A 835 -15.56 21.65 6.09
CA GLU A 835 -16.41 21.67 7.29
C GLU A 835 -16.27 22.98 8.09
N ALA A 836 -15.06 23.55 8.12
CA ALA A 836 -14.78 24.82 8.78
C ALA A 836 -15.48 26.04 8.13
N LYS A 837 -16.01 25.91 6.91
CA LYS A 837 -16.75 26.99 6.23
C LYS A 837 -18.15 27.15 6.82
N ALA A 838 -18.66 28.38 6.83
CA ALA A 838 -20.05 28.64 7.20
C ALA A 838 -21.02 27.98 6.21
N ASP A 839 -22.20 27.55 6.66
CA ASP A 839 -23.21 26.94 5.77
C ASP A 839 -23.71 27.89 4.66
N SER A 840 -23.58 29.20 4.87
CA SER A 840 -23.88 30.24 3.89
C SER A 840 -22.73 30.50 2.90
N ASP A 841 -21.55 29.88 3.06
CA ASP A 841 -20.41 30.08 2.16
C ASP A 841 -20.70 29.42 0.81
N PRO A 842 -20.72 30.17 -0.31
CA PRO A 842 -21.05 29.63 -1.64
C PRO A 842 -20.01 28.61 -2.15
N SER A 843 -18.82 28.57 -1.55
CA SER A 843 -17.76 27.60 -1.84
C SER A 843 -17.82 26.37 -0.93
N LYS A 844 -18.75 26.30 0.03
CA LYS A 844 -18.98 25.08 0.81
C LYS A 844 -19.75 24.06 -0.04
N PHE A 845 -19.32 22.81 0.02
CA PHE A 845 -19.99 21.70 -0.66
C PHE A 845 -20.36 20.60 0.32
N LYS A 846 -21.29 19.74 -0.09
CA LYS A 846 -21.60 18.46 0.58
C LYS A 846 -21.09 17.28 -0.21
N ILE A 847 -20.77 16.19 0.48
CA ILE A 847 -20.50 14.90 -0.16
C ILE A 847 -21.82 14.17 -0.40
N GLY A 848 -22.07 13.74 -1.62
CA GLY A 848 -23.27 13.00 -2.00
C GLY A 848 -23.00 11.52 -2.27
N ARG A 849 -24.06 10.70 -2.18
CA ARG A 849 -24.10 9.35 -2.78
C ARG A 849 -24.59 9.47 -4.22
N LEU A 850 -23.91 8.83 -5.17
CA LEU A 850 -24.28 8.87 -6.59
C LEU A 850 -25.73 8.40 -6.83
N SER A 851 -26.20 7.38 -6.11
CA SER A 851 -27.59 6.86 -6.27
C SER A 851 -28.67 7.84 -5.83
N ASP A 852 -28.33 8.89 -5.08
CA ASP A 852 -29.31 9.87 -4.64
C ASP A 852 -29.52 10.98 -5.67
N TYR A 853 -28.61 11.08 -6.65
CA TYR A 853 -28.68 12.04 -7.77
C TYR A 853 -28.81 11.37 -9.14
N LEU A 854 -28.92 10.04 -9.15
CA LEU A 854 -29.25 9.21 -10.30
C LEU A 854 -30.55 8.44 -10.05
N PRO A 855 -31.69 9.14 -9.82
CA PRO A 855 -32.97 8.48 -9.64
C PRO A 855 -33.42 7.78 -10.93
N GLU A 856 -34.40 6.88 -10.80
CA GLU A 856 -35.04 6.25 -11.94
C GLU A 856 -35.53 7.32 -12.94
N GLY A 857 -35.21 7.12 -14.23
CA GLY A 857 -35.55 8.07 -15.29
C GLY A 857 -34.57 9.23 -15.49
N TYR A 858 -33.52 9.36 -14.68
CA TYR A 858 -32.42 10.31 -14.90
C TYR A 858 -31.82 10.15 -16.31
N SER A 859 -31.47 11.28 -16.92
CA SER A 859 -30.91 11.33 -18.28
C SER A 859 -29.75 12.31 -18.36
N GLN A 860 -28.56 11.80 -18.67
CA GLN A 860 -27.36 12.62 -18.79
C GLN A 860 -27.43 13.61 -19.96
N ILE A 861 -28.19 13.31 -21.02
CA ILE A 861 -28.39 14.23 -22.16
C ILE A 861 -29.48 15.27 -21.92
N SER A 862 -30.31 15.15 -20.88
CA SER A 862 -31.40 16.09 -20.62
C SER A 862 -31.30 16.69 -19.22
N ARG A 863 -30.55 17.80 -19.11
CA ARG A 863 -30.40 18.55 -17.84
C ARG A 863 -31.74 18.95 -17.26
N LYS A 864 -32.65 19.50 -18.08
CA LYS A 864 -33.98 19.95 -17.62
C LYS A 864 -34.75 18.80 -16.96
N LYS A 865 -34.88 17.66 -17.65
CA LYS A 865 -35.59 16.48 -17.13
C LYS A 865 -34.97 15.96 -15.83
N SER A 866 -33.64 15.89 -15.78
CA SER A 866 -32.91 15.40 -14.61
C SER A 866 -33.05 16.32 -13.40
N LEU A 867 -33.09 17.65 -13.59
CA LEU A 867 -33.32 18.60 -12.50
C LEU A 867 -34.76 18.60 -11.99
N GLU A 868 -35.75 18.45 -12.88
CA GLU A 868 -37.16 18.31 -12.50
C GLU A 868 -37.35 17.10 -11.56
N LEU A 869 -36.74 15.96 -11.88
CA LEU A 869 -36.78 14.75 -11.04
C LEU A 869 -36.15 15.00 -9.65
N ASN A 870 -34.95 15.58 -9.61
CA ASN A 870 -34.24 15.84 -8.35
C ASN A 870 -34.95 16.84 -7.41
N SER A 871 -35.81 17.71 -7.95
CA SER A 871 -36.63 18.62 -7.13
C SER A 871 -37.79 17.91 -6.41
N HIS A 872 -38.38 16.88 -7.03
CA HIS A 872 -39.51 16.14 -6.47
C HIS A 872 -39.08 15.18 -5.36
N THR A 873 -37.92 14.54 -5.49
CA THR A 873 -37.37 13.62 -4.47
C THR A 873 -36.92 14.32 -3.18
N LYS A 874 -36.77 15.65 -3.18
CA LYS A 874 -36.43 16.45 -1.99
C LYS A 874 -37.64 16.97 -1.21
N SER A 875 -38.83 16.89 -1.81
CA SER A 875 -40.10 17.32 -1.22
C SER A 875 -40.84 16.20 -0.46
N GLN A 876 -40.27 14.99 -0.48
CA GLN A 876 -40.64 13.81 0.32
C GLN A 876 -39.51 13.49 1.28
#